data_AF-A0A943JY83-F1
#
_entry.id   AF-A0A943JY83-F1
#
_cell.length_a   1.000
_cell.length_b   1.000
_cell.length_c   1.000
_cell.angle_alpha   90.00
_cell.angle_beta   90.00
_cell.angle_gamma   90.00
#
_symmetry.space_group_name_H-M   'P 1'
#
loop_
_entity.id
_entity.type
_entity.pdbx_description
1 polymer ?
#
loop_
_entity_poly.entity_id
_entity_poly.type
_entity_poly.pdbx_seq_one_letter_code
_entity_poly.pdbx_strand_id
1 'polypeptide(L)'
;MLQEATKAINSAFNNSFIKKLSQYLHDCVREEVKSSTFRNLKGDKDNKWIFLKGEEELLTNNEEFLRLDGSDSKLTELMIQSEMSQKDKYLIYGYLFLVGKSSKTRKQNEFLTPLLYLPCRLERNGVNINCIPQDEVLSLNTGALTALMKKSDDDDEVEQLLEGLLEVVPSLPITNESLEIFLTTLKSIIPEIDITLDSKNNVDEDNISKDIAKEFYEEKITAENVDEIIEEEETKQKQVKKLEKINLTSQSAIILTKRPSVTAGVLHELTQIAERPSGTYRETALNIINEEFNLSKEKSVPIKDMKTVSDFYPITPLSLSDSQERVIKNIDNNKFIAVQGPPGTGKSQTIVNLVAHLIANGKTVLVASRMDKAVDVVADRLNELGAPFLALRAGRLNYQKQLSYQLQDLLSGKVDIDSDFEDSLFAGVDDMKQHLDLLKQMENKCEQIIKLENDWHNLSLDVEQQEKAIGNTRFIKTTLKKSEIDTISNIIKTLENNMDKTGFFANIANYGSVSQLKKILKLKNFDVDYENLGVLKSELEVANLIWRLRKIESDIQKTGNLHVLSEQIRQMKKKQKPLAINILKGRRRESLKGLLRDQIKRQRLIVHAKSLVERKKNLQNRILENEDFKPLLEAFPCWCVTTYAISGSLPLKPGMFDVAIIDEASQCDIASCFPILFRAKRAVIVGDDKQLPHLSFLEKAKEQSFLSQYGIPDKYQLMWRFRTNSMFDLADYYSMNSVMLDEHFRSLPPIIEFSNREFYGGRMRVMKKDVGDGKVLETVMVPDGRVDFDATRNLPEIEALVKRLYDIVVEDERKNPDNPVSIGIISPFRAQVEQLKVSVSKVLSDHMVRKHQIEIGTAHTFQGDERDIILMSWAFAPNSFPQSLTFLQKPNLFNVAITRARYKVINFVSRDPKDLQEGLFRDYMAYIEEYQNKQQALNNPDIDENIYKNKLEREIAQTLRELGHKVRAGVEIAGLSADLLVDDKFVIEVDGVEDSERPTVSNMKKQSIIERSGFKVNRVTYREWQYSSKACLDRLLI
;
A
#
# COMPACT_ATOMS: atom_id res chain seq x y z
N MET A 1 49.72 21.06 3.21
CA MET A 1 48.99 20.47 4.36
C MET A 1 47.70 21.19 4.74
N LEU A 2 47.70 22.37 5.39
CA LEU A 2 46.42 23.01 5.81
C LEU A 2 45.53 23.38 4.61
N GLN A 3 46.09 23.96 3.55
CA GLN A 3 45.37 24.24 2.29
C GLN A 3 44.91 22.98 1.53
N GLU A 4 45.64 21.86 1.65
CA GLU A 4 45.25 20.58 1.06
C GLU A 4 44.15 19.90 1.86
N ALA A 5 44.20 20.00 3.19
CA ALA A 5 43.13 19.58 4.08
C ALA A 5 41.87 20.43 3.86
N THR A 6 42.00 21.75 3.70
CA THR A 6 40.87 22.63 3.34
C THR A 6 40.34 22.33 1.94
N LYS A 7 41.18 22.04 0.95
CA LYS A 7 40.74 21.58 -0.38
C LYS A 7 40.05 20.21 -0.34
N ALA A 8 40.55 19.25 0.45
CA ALA A 8 39.95 17.93 0.62
C ALA A 8 38.62 18.00 1.38
N ILE A 9 38.54 18.82 2.42
CA ILE A 9 37.31 19.11 3.17
C ILE A 9 36.30 19.84 2.27
N ASN A 10 36.73 20.86 1.52
CA ASN A 10 35.86 21.56 0.55
C ASN A 10 35.42 20.65 -0.60
N SER A 11 36.27 19.72 -1.06
CA SER A 11 35.93 18.67 -2.03
C SER A 11 34.88 17.70 -1.46
N ALA A 12 35.03 17.28 -0.20
CA ALA A 12 34.10 16.41 0.50
C ALA A 12 32.78 17.11 0.90
N PHE A 13 32.80 18.42 1.10
CA PHE A 13 31.62 19.27 1.35
C PHE A 13 30.88 19.63 0.06
N ASN A 14 31.59 19.89 -1.04
CA ASN A 14 30.99 20.43 -2.27
C ASN A 14 30.54 19.38 -3.28
N ASN A 15 30.93 18.10 -3.13
CA ASN A 15 30.68 17.08 -4.14
C ASN A 15 29.80 15.92 -3.66
N SER A 16 28.84 16.20 -2.77
CA SER A 16 27.82 15.21 -2.37
C SER A 16 26.75 15.08 -3.45
N PHE A 17 26.45 13.86 -3.88
CA PHE A 17 25.36 13.59 -4.81
C PHE A 17 23.99 13.96 -4.23
N ILE A 18 23.80 13.74 -2.92
CA ILE A 18 22.58 14.14 -2.19
C ILE A 18 22.36 15.65 -2.28
N LYS A 19 23.41 16.46 -2.17
CA LYS A 19 23.30 17.93 -2.33
C LYS A 19 22.75 18.31 -3.70
N LYS A 20 23.30 17.74 -4.77
CA LYS A 20 22.85 17.98 -6.15
C LYS A 20 21.38 17.58 -6.33
N LEU A 21 21.02 16.41 -5.82
CA LEU A 21 19.64 15.90 -5.86
C LEU A 21 18.68 16.80 -5.07
N SER A 22 19.05 17.26 -3.87
CA SER A 22 18.22 18.16 -3.08
C SER A 22 17.98 19.49 -3.78
N GLN A 23 18.98 20.05 -4.46
CA GLN A 23 18.83 21.29 -5.23
C GLN A 23 17.99 21.09 -6.50
N TYR A 24 18.18 19.97 -7.20
CA TYR A 24 17.35 19.56 -8.32
C TYR A 24 15.87 19.41 -7.92
N LEU A 25 15.59 18.62 -6.89
CA LEU A 25 14.22 18.40 -6.39
C LEU A 25 13.58 19.69 -5.89
N HIS A 26 14.37 20.55 -5.23
CA HIS A 26 13.91 21.88 -4.81
C HIS A 26 13.42 22.70 -6.00
N ASP A 27 14.18 22.75 -7.08
CA ASP A 27 13.82 23.56 -8.24
C ASP A 27 12.65 22.97 -9.04
N CYS A 28 12.54 21.63 -9.11
CA CYS A 28 11.35 20.95 -9.63
C CYS A 28 10.08 21.37 -8.88
N VAL A 29 10.08 21.24 -7.55
CA VAL A 29 8.93 21.63 -6.71
C VAL A 29 8.66 23.12 -6.80
N ARG A 30 9.70 23.96 -6.84
CA ARG A 30 9.55 25.42 -6.96
C ARG A 30 8.85 25.78 -8.28
N GLU A 31 9.25 25.16 -9.38
CA GLU A 31 8.68 25.45 -10.71
C GLU A 31 7.23 24.97 -10.82
N GLU A 32 6.94 23.77 -10.32
CA GLU A 32 5.57 23.23 -10.25
C GLU A 32 4.65 24.09 -9.36
N VAL A 33 5.21 24.70 -8.32
CA VAL A 33 4.49 25.62 -7.44
C VAL A 33 4.19 26.96 -8.13
N LYS A 34 5.16 27.52 -8.87
CA LYS A 34 4.98 28.81 -9.56
C LYS A 34 3.79 28.76 -10.53
N SER A 35 3.63 27.68 -11.29
CA SER A 35 2.53 27.54 -12.26
C SER A 35 1.13 27.53 -11.60
N SER A 36 1.03 27.26 -10.29
CA SER A 36 -0.25 27.06 -9.59
C SER A 36 -0.76 28.22 -8.71
N THR A 37 -0.04 29.35 -8.58
CA THR A 37 -0.17 30.20 -7.36
C THR A 37 -1.14 31.40 -7.35
N PHE A 38 -1.86 31.80 -8.39
CA PHE A 38 -2.83 32.92 -8.25
C PHE A 38 -4.08 32.75 -9.12
N ARG A 39 -5.09 32.08 -8.55
CA ARG A 39 -6.40 31.84 -9.22
C ARG A 39 -7.25 33.10 -9.35
N ASN A 40 -7.20 34.01 -8.38
CA ASN A 40 -7.86 35.32 -8.42
C ASN A 40 -7.10 36.29 -7.50
N LEU A 41 -6.51 37.35 -8.05
CA LEU A 41 -5.74 38.34 -7.29
C LEU A 41 -6.59 38.99 -6.19
N LYS A 42 -7.87 39.27 -6.46
CA LYS A 42 -8.80 39.85 -5.48
C LYS A 42 -9.23 38.89 -4.37
N GLY A 43 -8.92 37.60 -4.51
CA GLY A 43 -9.26 36.57 -3.51
C GLY A 43 -8.35 36.59 -2.27
N ASP A 44 -7.14 37.13 -2.38
CA ASP A 44 -6.18 37.22 -1.28
C ASP A 44 -5.79 38.69 -1.06
N LYS A 45 -5.96 39.18 0.18
CA LYS A 45 -5.65 40.57 0.57
C LYS A 45 -4.15 40.87 0.56
N ASP A 46 -3.32 39.83 0.59
CA ASP A 46 -1.86 39.96 0.58
C ASP A 46 -1.27 40.21 -0.81
N ASN A 47 -2.03 39.93 -1.86
CA ASN A 47 -1.66 40.28 -3.22
C ASN A 47 -1.74 41.80 -3.38
N LYS A 48 -0.68 42.41 -3.91
CA LYS A 48 -0.65 43.83 -4.26
C LYS A 48 -0.36 43.97 -5.74
N TRP A 49 -1.07 44.85 -6.44
CA TRP A 49 -0.84 45.06 -7.88
C TRP A 49 -1.00 46.51 -8.28
N ILE A 50 -0.30 46.86 -9.36
CA ILE A 50 -0.41 48.14 -10.06
C ILE A 50 -0.46 47.93 -11.56
N PHE A 51 -1.49 48.46 -12.21
CA PHE A 51 -1.59 48.42 -13.68
C PHE A 51 -0.70 49.48 -14.31
N LEU A 52 -0.05 49.11 -15.42
CA LEU A 52 0.82 50.00 -16.17
C LEU A 52 0.03 50.76 -17.24
N LYS A 53 0.38 52.03 -17.45
CA LYS A 53 -0.23 52.89 -18.47
C LYS A 53 0.73 53.03 -19.64
N GLY A 54 0.34 52.51 -20.81
CA GLY A 54 1.17 52.53 -22.03
C GLY A 54 0.86 51.34 -22.93
N GLU A 55 1.44 51.31 -24.14
CA GLU A 55 1.46 50.11 -24.97
C GLU A 55 2.46 49.10 -24.39
N GLU A 56 2.19 47.81 -24.57
CA GLU A 56 3.07 46.74 -24.08
C GLU A 56 4.34 46.72 -24.95
N GLU A 57 5.47 47.16 -24.38
CA GLU A 57 6.76 47.20 -25.06
C GLU A 57 7.74 46.14 -24.53
N LEU A 58 7.59 45.71 -23.26
CA LEU A 58 8.53 44.79 -22.61
C LEU A 58 8.53 43.41 -23.28
N LEU A 59 7.32 42.87 -23.50
CA LEU A 59 7.17 41.54 -24.06
C LEU A 59 7.19 41.50 -25.59
N THR A 60 6.96 42.62 -26.27
CA THR A 60 6.81 42.71 -27.75
C THR A 60 8.08 43.17 -28.45
N ASN A 61 8.91 44.01 -27.81
CA ASN A 61 10.14 44.54 -28.40
C ASN A 61 11.42 43.88 -27.86
N ASN A 62 11.28 42.84 -27.01
CA ASN A 62 12.38 42.11 -26.35
C ASN A 62 13.36 43.04 -25.62
N GLU A 63 12.84 44.06 -24.94
CA GLU A 63 13.67 44.99 -24.18
C GLU A 63 14.24 44.33 -22.92
N GLU A 64 15.51 44.62 -22.58
CA GLU A 64 16.14 44.09 -21.36
C GLU A 64 15.44 44.54 -20.07
N PHE A 65 14.72 45.67 -20.12
CA PHE A 65 13.98 46.21 -18.99
C PHE A 65 12.94 47.24 -19.44
N LEU A 66 11.82 47.30 -18.73
CA LEU A 66 10.81 48.34 -18.92
C LEU A 66 11.11 49.52 -18.01
N ARG A 67 11.18 50.73 -18.57
CA ARG A 67 11.37 51.96 -17.81
C ARG A 67 10.03 52.46 -17.25
N LEU A 68 9.94 52.51 -15.94
CA LEU A 68 8.76 52.98 -15.22
C LEU A 68 9.04 54.32 -14.53
N ASP A 69 8.01 55.13 -14.38
CA ASP A 69 8.09 56.42 -13.69
C ASP A 69 8.36 56.21 -12.20
N GLY A 70 9.57 56.55 -11.76
CA GLY A 70 10.00 56.39 -10.37
C GLY A 70 9.46 57.49 -9.44
N SER A 71 8.66 58.42 -9.95
CA SER A 71 7.85 59.34 -9.14
C SER A 71 6.56 58.68 -8.61
N ASP A 72 6.17 57.51 -9.14
CA ASP A 72 5.04 56.75 -8.61
C ASP A 72 5.37 56.13 -7.24
N SER A 73 4.75 56.69 -6.20
CA SER A 73 4.90 56.22 -4.83
C SER A 73 4.48 54.76 -4.62
N LYS A 74 3.56 54.23 -5.44
CA LYS A 74 3.07 52.84 -5.34
C LYS A 74 4.10 51.83 -5.86
N LEU A 75 4.79 52.14 -6.96
CA LEU A 75 5.89 51.31 -7.49
C LEU A 75 7.06 51.24 -6.52
N THR A 76 7.39 52.38 -5.91
CA THR A 76 8.43 52.43 -4.88
C THR A 76 8.06 51.56 -3.66
N GLU A 77 6.79 51.54 -3.27
CA GLU A 77 6.30 50.71 -2.17
C GLU A 77 6.41 49.20 -2.48
N LEU A 78 6.00 48.78 -3.68
CA LEU A 78 6.14 47.37 -4.11
C LEU A 78 7.60 46.91 -4.12
N MET A 79 8.51 47.76 -4.61
CA MET A 79 9.94 47.49 -4.60
C MET A 79 10.45 47.23 -3.17
N ILE A 80 10.14 48.13 -2.22
CA ILE A 80 10.55 48.00 -0.82
C ILE A 80 9.94 46.75 -0.16
N GLN A 81 8.64 46.49 -0.37
CA GLN A 81 7.97 45.32 0.22
C GLN A 81 8.55 44.01 -0.32
N SER A 82 8.93 43.97 -1.60
CA SER A 82 9.58 42.82 -2.21
C SER A 82 10.96 42.55 -1.62
N GLU A 83 11.73 43.59 -1.31
CA GLU A 83 13.05 43.48 -0.67
C GLU A 83 12.97 43.04 0.80
N MET A 84 12.00 43.56 1.57
CA MET A 84 11.82 43.18 2.97
C MET A 84 11.28 41.76 3.16
N SER A 85 10.53 41.24 2.18
CA SER A 85 9.79 39.97 2.28
C SER A 85 10.22 38.90 1.26
N GLN A 86 11.48 38.91 0.80
CA GLN A 86 11.98 38.00 -0.25
C GLN A 86 11.76 36.50 -0.01
N LYS A 87 11.59 36.08 1.26
CA LYS A 87 11.33 34.68 1.62
C LYS A 87 9.89 34.25 1.34
N ASP A 88 8.93 35.17 1.46
CA ASP A 88 7.50 34.86 1.53
C ASP A 88 6.70 35.47 0.35
N LYS A 89 7.22 36.54 -0.28
CA LYS A 89 6.60 37.24 -1.40
C LYS A 89 7.59 37.40 -2.56
N TYR A 90 7.08 37.50 -3.78
CA TYR A 90 7.87 37.77 -4.99
C TYR A 90 7.09 38.65 -5.97
N LEU A 91 7.82 39.32 -6.86
CA LEU A 91 7.26 40.20 -7.88
C LEU A 91 7.13 39.47 -9.22
N ILE A 92 6.00 39.70 -9.88
CA ILE A 92 5.75 39.28 -11.25
C ILE A 92 5.26 40.46 -12.09
N TYR A 93 5.64 40.44 -13.36
CA TYR A 93 5.06 41.20 -14.44
C TYR A 93 3.93 40.36 -15.05
N GLY A 94 2.67 40.77 -14.86
CA GLY A 94 1.52 40.11 -15.47
C GLY A 94 1.12 40.78 -16.78
N TYR A 95 0.70 39.98 -17.76
CA TYR A 95 0.24 40.41 -19.08
C TYR A 95 -0.98 39.59 -19.51
N LEU A 96 -1.92 40.21 -20.24
CA LEU A 96 -3.24 39.69 -20.61
C LEU A 96 -4.07 39.28 -19.37
N PHE A 97 -5.10 40.04 -19.01
CA PHE A 97 -5.85 39.79 -17.78
C PHE A 97 -7.21 39.15 -18.03
N LEU A 98 -7.51 38.11 -17.24
CA LEU A 98 -8.83 37.51 -17.13
C LEU A 98 -9.67 38.30 -16.12
N VAL A 99 -10.80 38.85 -16.58
CA VAL A 99 -11.67 39.74 -15.80
C VAL A 99 -13.11 39.23 -15.81
N GLY A 100 -13.72 38.99 -14.65
CA GLY A 100 -15.07 38.40 -14.55
C GLY A 100 -16.05 39.13 -13.62
N LYS A 101 -17.36 39.03 -13.93
CA LYS A 101 -18.48 39.60 -13.14
C LYS A 101 -19.29 38.52 -12.42
N SER A 102 -19.75 38.81 -11.20
CA SER A 102 -20.60 37.93 -10.38
C SER A 102 -22.05 38.45 -10.32
N SER A 103 -23.02 37.54 -10.30
CA SER A 103 -24.46 37.83 -10.44
C SER A 103 -25.12 38.55 -9.26
N LYS A 104 -24.44 38.66 -8.10
CA LYS A 104 -25.03 39.21 -6.86
C LYS A 104 -24.57 40.62 -6.48
N THR A 105 -23.56 41.20 -7.13
CA THR A 105 -22.96 42.48 -6.70
C THR A 105 -22.90 43.51 -7.82
N ARG A 106 -23.28 44.77 -7.51
CA ARG A 106 -23.14 45.92 -8.43
C ARG A 106 -21.69 46.35 -8.71
N LYS A 107 -20.68 45.70 -8.12
CA LYS A 107 -19.25 46.02 -8.35
C LYS A 107 -18.76 45.35 -9.64
N GLN A 108 -18.05 46.12 -10.48
CA GLN A 108 -17.34 45.59 -11.64
C GLN A 108 -16.11 44.77 -11.16
N ASN A 109 -15.79 43.68 -11.86
CA ASN A 109 -14.53 42.91 -11.77
C ASN A 109 -14.30 42.14 -10.45
N GLU A 110 -15.15 41.17 -10.09
CA GLU A 110 -14.95 40.29 -8.91
C GLU A 110 -13.84 39.24 -9.14
N PHE A 111 -13.56 38.88 -10.38
CA PHE A 111 -12.46 37.99 -10.77
C PHE A 111 -11.43 38.78 -11.55
N LEU A 112 -10.16 38.74 -11.12
CA LEU A 112 -9.06 39.45 -11.75
C LEU A 112 -7.76 38.67 -11.58
N THR A 113 -7.12 38.26 -12.67
CA THR A 113 -5.83 37.56 -12.61
C THR A 113 -5.11 37.61 -13.96
N PRO A 114 -3.76 37.71 -14.01
CA PRO A 114 -3.07 37.66 -15.30
C PRO A 114 -3.08 36.24 -15.86
N LEU A 115 -3.22 36.15 -17.17
CA LEU A 115 -3.14 34.93 -17.95
C LEU A 115 -1.69 34.57 -18.22
N LEU A 116 -0.88 35.54 -18.62
CA LEU A 116 0.54 35.38 -18.88
C LEU A 116 1.34 36.20 -17.85
N TYR A 117 2.51 35.71 -17.45
CA TYR A 117 3.34 36.44 -16.50
C TYR A 117 4.82 36.05 -16.56
N LEU A 118 5.67 36.92 -16.03
CA LEU A 118 7.09 36.70 -15.82
C LEU A 118 7.49 37.13 -14.42
N PRO A 119 8.37 36.41 -13.71
CA PRO A 119 9.03 36.97 -12.54
C PRO A 119 9.84 38.21 -12.93
N CYS A 120 9.75 39.26 -12.14
CA CYS A 120 10.48 40.50 -12.40
C CYS A 120 11.11 41.04 -11.13
N ARG A 121 12.11 41.91 -11.30
CA ARG A 121 12.71 42.70 -10.24
C ARG A 121 12.55 44.17 -10.58
N LEU A 122 12.31 44.98 -9.56
CA LEU A 122 12.34 46.43 -9.66
C LEU A 122 13.69 46.93 -9.16
N GLU A 123 14.37 47.74 -9.97
CA GLU A 123 15.62 48.41 -9.59
C GLU A 123 15.51 49.91 -9.84
N ARG A 124 15.91 50.70 -8.83
CA ARG A 124 15.89 52.16 -8.97
C ARG A 124 17.09 52.63 -9.79
N ASN A 125 16.84 53.37 -10.87
CA ASN A 125 17.85 53.94 -11.75
C ASN A 125 17.58 55.44 -11.95
N GLY A 126 18.19 56.27 -11.10
CA GLY A 126 17.97 57.72 -11.08
C GLY A 126 16.54 58.10 -10.68
N VAL A 127 15.83 58.82 -11.55
CA VAL A 127 14.44 59.25 -11.36
C VAL A 127 13.44 58.15 -11.74
N ASN A 128 13.90 57.09 -12.41
CA ASN A 128 13.05 56.00 -12.91
C ASN A 128 13.25 54.70 -12.13
N ILE A 129 12.32 53.77 -12.29
CA ILE A 129 12.42 52.38 -11.81
C ILE A 129 12.47 51.47 -13.04
N ASN A 130 13.48 50.63 -13.12
CA ASN A 130 13.58 49.60 -14.16
C ASN A 130 12.87 48.33 -13.68
N CYS A 131 11.90 47.84 -14.46
CA CYS A 131 11.33 46.51 -14.31
C CYS A 131 12.10 45.53 -15.18
N ILE A 132 12.86 44.65 -14.55
CA ILE A 132 13.79 43.72 -15.21
C ILE A 132 13.18 42.31 -15.11
N PRO A 133 12.77 41.68 -16.22
CA PRO A 133 12.35 40.29 -16.21
C PRO A 133 13.50 39.39 -15.74
N GLN A 134 13.20 38.36 -14.95
CA GLN A 134 14.21 37.43 -14.40
C GLN A 134 14.28 36.12 -15.19
N ASP A 135 13.30 35.86 -16.04
CA ASP A 135 13.19 34.65 -16.86
C ASP A 135 12.96 35.06 -18.34
N GLU A 136 13.46 34.25 -19.26
CA GLU A 136 13.30 34.44 -20.72
C GLU A 136 12.05 33.74 -21.29
N VAL A 137 11.31 32.99 -20.45
CA VAL A 137 10.17 32.17 -20.84
C VAL A 137 8.90 32.66 -20.16
N LEU A 138 7.92 33.04 -20.97
CA LEU A 138 6.60 33.50 -20.54
C LEU A 138 5.84 32.36 -19.84
N SER A 139 5.35 32.59 -18.63
CA SER A 139 4.58 31.60 -17.87
C SER A 139 3.08 31.76 -18.08
N LEU A 140 2.38 30.64 -18.22
CA LEU A 140 0.92 30.58 -18.28
C LEU A 140 0.33 30.37 -16.89
N ASN A 141 -0.68 31.15 -16.51
CA ASN A 141 -1.42 30.97 -15.25
C ASN A 141 -2.40 29.80 -15.37
N THR A 142 -1.85 28.59 -15.40
CA THR A 142 -2.63 27.35 -15.50
C THR A 142 -3.57 27.24 -14.31
N GLY A 143 -3.18 27.66 -13.11
CA GLY A 143 -4.06 27.70 -11.94
C GLY A 143 -5.36 28.49 -12.13
N ALA A 144 -5.31 29.65 -12.79
CA ALA A 144 -6.50 30.42 -13.15
C ALA A 144 -7.32 29.74 -14.24
N LEU A 145 -6.68 29.20 -15.27
CA LEU A 145 -7.36 28.49 -16.35
C LEU A 145 -8.06 27.23 -15.84
N THR A 146 -7.39 26.42 -15.02
CA THR A 146 -8.01 25.28 -14.32
C THR A 146 -9.20 25.75 -13.49
N ALA A 147 -9.14 26.91 -12.82
CA ALA A 147 -10.27 27.43 -12.05
C ALA A 147 -11.47 27.86 -12.92
N LEU A 148 -11.21 28.37 -14.13
CA LEU A 148 -12.24 28.70 -15.10
C LEU A 148 -12.84 27.46 -15.76
N MET A 149 -11.99 26.46 -16.02
CA MET A 149 -12.39 25.16 -16.56
C MET A 149 -13.15 24.33 -15.51
N LYS A 150 -12.90 24.55 -14.20
CA LYS A 150 -13.49 23.81 -13.07
C LYS A 150 -15.00 23.99 -12.83
N LYS A 151 -15.74 24.62 -13.74
CA LYS A 151 -17.21 24.44 -13.79
C LYS A 151 -17.63 23.14 -14.46
N SER A 152 -16.72 22.48 -15.19
CA SER A 152 -16.92 21.21 -15.87
C SER A 152 -15.60 20.43 -15.96
N ASP A 153 -15.62 19.20 -15.45
CA ASP A 153 -14.81 18.08 -15.94
C ASP A 153 -13.31 17.95 -15.56
N ASP A 154 -12.79 16.79 -15.96
CA ASP A 154 -11.70 15.99 -15.41
C ASP A 154 -10.40 16.76 -15.19
N ASP A 155 -9.72 16.52 -14.06
CA ASP A 155 -8.38 17.12 -13.87
C ASP A 155 -7.44 16.63 -15.01
N ASP A 156 -7.58 15.38 -15.50
CA ASP A 156 -6.81 14.79 -16.63
C ASP A 156 -7.14 15.38 -18.03
N GLU A 157 -8.38 15.83 -18.28
CA GLU A 157 -8.80 16.43 -19.56
C GLU A 157 -8.41 17.91 -19.57
N VAL A 158 -8.64 18.60 -18.45
CA VAL A 158 -8.09 19.93 -18.20
C VAL A 158 -6.57 19.90 -18.36
N GLU A 159 -5.89 18.84 -17.93
CA GLU A 159 -4.45 18.64 -18.14
C GLU A 159 -4.04 18.48 -19.60
N GLN A 160 -4.72 17.65 -20.40
CA GLN A 160 -4.38 17.50 -21.82
C GLN A 160 -4.64 18.77 -22.62
N LEU A 161 -5.74 19.46 -22.30
CA LEU A 161 -6.07 20.76 -22.89
C LEU A 161 -5.05 21.81 -22.47
N LEU A 162 -4.64 21.83 -21.20
CA LEU A 162 -3.58 22.73 -20.72
C LEU A 162 -2.21 22.36 -21.31
N GLU A 163 -1.88 21.08 -21.52
CA GLU A 163 -0.63 20.65 -22.17
C GLU A 163 -0.59 21.14 -23.63
N GLY A 164 -1.71 20.99 -24.37
CA GLY A 164 -1.83 21.56 -25.71
C GLY A 164 -1.80 23.10 -25.75
N LEU A 165 -2.31 23.77 -24.71
CA LEU A 165 -2.23 25.23 -24.59
C LEU A 165 -0.82 25.71 -24.22
N LEU A 166 -0.09 24.94 -23.39
CA LEU A 166 1.29 25.23 -23.00
C LEU A 166 2.23 25.17 -24.20
N GLU A 167 2.00 24.26 -25.15
CA GLU A 167 2.79 24.14 -26.39
C GLU A 167 2.69 25.37 -27.32
N VAL A 168 1.60 26.14 -27.20
CA VAL A 168 1.35 27.33 -28.05
C VAL A 168 1.53 28.65 -27.29
N VAL A 169 2.09 28.64 -26.07
CA VAL A 169 2.42 29.88 -25.34
C VAL A 169 3.46 30.67 -26.16
N PRO A 170 3.25 31.98 -26.41
CA PRO A 170 4.17 32.76 -27.23
C PRO A 170 5.58 32.84 -26.63
N SER A 171 6.60 32.62 -27.45
CA SER A 171 7.98 32.95 -27.11
C SER A 171 8.21 34.47 -27.11
N LEU A 172 9.18 34.96 -26.34
CA LEU A 172 9.61 36.35 -26.41
C LEU A 172 10.55 36.58 -27.61
N PRO A 173 10.43 37.70 -28.34
CA PRO A 173 9.34 38.68 -28.29
C PRO A 173 8.01 38.13 -28.82
N ILE A 174 6.90 38.54 -28.18
CA ILE A 174 5.54 38.17 -28.59
C ILE A 174 5.22 38.86 -29.93
N THR A 175 5.07 38.07 -30.98
CA THR A 175 4.63 38.56 -32.30
C THR A 175 3.11 38.47 -32.45
N ASN A 176 2.52 39.31 -33.29
CA ASN A 176 1.08 39.27 -33.57
C ASN A 176 0.60 37.88 -34.02
N GLU A 177 1.38 37.20 -34.87
CA GLU A 177 1.08 35.86 -35.36
C GLU A 177 1.09 34.82 -34.22
N SER A 178 2.12 34.83 -33.37
CA SER A 178 2.20 33.92 -32.22
C SER A 178 1.09 34.16 -31.18
N LEU A 179 0.70 35.42 -30.99
CA LEU A 179 -0.37 35.80 -30.08
C LEU A 179 -1.74 35.37 -30.61
N GLU A 180 -2.01 35.54 -31.92
CA GLU A 180 -3.25 35.07 -32.54
C GLU A 180 -3.41 33.56 -32.46
N ILE A 181 -2.34 32.79 -32.68
CA ILE A 181 -2.34 31.32 -32.52
C ILE A 181 -2.69 30.95 -31.08
N PHE A 182 -2.02 31.56 -30.10
CA PHE A 182 -2.28 31.33 -28.68
C PHE A 182 -3.73 31.64 -28.28
N LEU A 183 -4.25 32.80 -28.70
CA LEU A 183 -5.61 33.24 -28.37
C LEU A 183 -6.69 32.37 -29.04
N THR A 184 -6.44 31.92 -30.27
CA THR A 184 -7.34 31.02 -31.00
C THR A 184 -7.42 29.66 -30.30
N THR A 185 -6.28 29.11 -29.89
CA THR A 185 -6.20 27.86 -29.12
C THR A 185 -6.86 28.00 -27.75
N LEU A 186 -6.62 29.13 -27.05
CA LEU A 186 -7.29 29.43 -25.77
C LEU A 186 -8.81 29.50 -25.92
N LYS A 187 -9.33 30.15 -26.97
CA LYS A 187 -10.76 30.26 -27.25
C LYS A 187 -11.38 28.90 -27.62
N SER A 188 -10.62 28.05 -28.30
CA SER A 188 -11.04 26.67 -28.61
C SER A 188 -11.14 25.81 -27.35
N ILE A 189 -10.22 26.00 -26.40
CA ILE A 189 -10.14 25.23 -25.15
C ILE A 189 -11.14 25.75 -24.12
N ILE A 190 -11.35 27.07 -24.05
CA ILE A 190 -12.29 27.71 -23.12
C ILE A 190 -13.21 28.66 -23.91
N PRO A 191 -14.28 28.13 -24.54
CA PRO A 191 -15.21 28.92 -25.35
C PRO A 191 -15.89 30.06 -24.58
N GLU A 192 -16.02 29.92 -23.25
CA GLU A 192 -16.63 30.89 -22.35
C GLU A 192 -15.85 32.21 -22.21
N ILE A 193 -14.54 32.24 -22.53
CA ILE A 193 -13.72 33.45 -22.43
C ILE A 193 -14.02 34.36 -23.62
N ASP A 194 -14.59 35.53 -23.39
CA ASP A 194 -14.79 36.53 -24.43
C ASP A 194 -13.48 37.29 -24.70
N ILE A 195 -12.92 37.14 -25.90
CA ILE A 195 -11.66 37.77 -26.27
C ILE A 195 -11.98 39.08 -26.98
N THR A 196 -11.93 40.19 -26.23
CA THR A 196 -12.11 41.54 -26.75
C THR A 196 -10.96 42.43 -26.28
N LEU A 197 -9.90 42.51 -27.08
CA LEU A 197 -8.70 43.29 -26.77
C LEU A 197 -8.88 44.81 -27.00
N ASP A 198 -10.08 45.35 -26.73
CA ASP A 198 -10.35 46.78 -26.84
C ASP A 198 -10.00 47.49 -25.52
N SER A 199 -9.27 48.61 -25.61
CA SER A 199 -8.77 49.38 -24.46
C SER A 199 -9.90 49.95 -23.59
N LYS A 200 -11.14 50.03 -24.10
CA LYS A 200 -12.32 50.48 -23.35
C LYS A 200 -12.80 49.52 -22.27
N ASN A 201 -12.36 48.25 -22.29
CA ASN A 201 -12.72 47.22 -21.32
C ASN A 201 -11.67 47.02 -20.20
N ASN A 202 -10.60 47.81 -20.21
CA ASN A 202 -9.51 47.73 -19.25
C ASN A 202 -9.97 48.12 -17.83
N VAL A 203 -9.40 47.45 -16.83
CA VAL A 203 -9.65 47.70 -15.41
C VAL A 203 -8.64 48.70 -14.87
N ASP A 204 -9.11 49.79 -14.25
CA ASP A 204 -8.26 50.78 -13.58
C ASP A 204 -8.55 50.75 -12.06
N GLU A 205 -8.08 49.69 -11.39
CA GLU A 205 -8.29 49.45 -9.95
C GLU A 205 -7.03 48.85 -9.29
N ASP A 206 -6.09 49.71 -8.90
CA ASP A 206 -4.95 49.32 -8.06
C ASP A 206 -5.39 49.09 -6.60
N ASN A 207 -4.70 48.21 -5.86
CA ASN A 207 -5.04 47.89 -4.47
C ASN A 207 -3.93 48.23 -3.45
N ILE A 208 -3.03 49.13 -3.84
CA ILE A 208 -1.92 49.60 -3.00
C ILE A 208 -2.41 50.82 -2.21
N SER A 209 -2.68 50.61 -0.91
CA SER A 209 -3.17 51.64 0.03
C SER A 209 -2.08 52.05 1.01
N LYS A 210 -1.91 53.37 1.22
CA LYS A 210 -1.10 53.93 2.31
C LYS A 210 -1.79 53.71 3.67
N ASP A 211 -1.63 52.55 4.30
CA ASP A 211 -2.05 52.37 5.70
C ASP A 211 -1.23 51.26 6.38
N ILE A 212 -0.06 51.64 6.90
CA ILE A 212 0.85 50.78 7.69
C ILE A 212 0.32 50.57 9.13
N ALA A 213 -0.83 51.15 9.52
CA ALA A 213 -1.17 51.32 10.93
C ALA A 213 -2.28 50.42 11.52
N LYS A 214 -2.91 49.50 10.77
CA LYS A 214 -4.10 48.76 11.29
C LYS A 214 -3.97 47.24 11.45
N GLU A 215 -2.87 46.60 11.06
CA GLU A 215 -2.72 45.13 11.17
C GLU A 215 -2.28 44.61 12.56
N PHE A 216 -2.50 45.37 13.63
CA PHE A 216 -1.95 45.07 14.98
C PHE A 216 -2.98 44.89 16.11
N TYR A 217 -4.20 44.42 15.83
CA TYR A 217 -5.09 43.96 16.91
C TYR A 217 -5.46 42.48 16.78
N GLU A 218 -4.91 41.72 17.73
CA GLU A 218 -5.02 40.27 17.92
C GLU A 218 -6.37 39.89 18.57
N GLU A 219 -7.06 38.89 18.02
CA GLU A 219 -8.07 38.13 18.78
C GLU A 219 -7.41 36.91 19.45
N LYS A 220 -7.59 36.80 20.78
CA LYS A 220 -7.20 35.65 21.60
C LYS A 220 -8.29 34.58 21.54
N ILE A 221 -7.89 33.35 21.19
CA ILE A 221 -8.74 32.17 21.20
C ILE A 221 -8.82 31.61 22.64
N THR A 222 -10.02 31.28 23.09
CA THR A 222 -10.36 30.63 24.36
C THR A 222 -11.13 29.33 24.09
N ALA A 223 -11.35 28.48 25.08
CA ALA A 223 -12.05 27.19 24.89
C ALA A 223 -13.51 27.35 24.41
N GLU A 224 -14.12 28.52 24.60
CA GLU A 224 -15.53 28.79 24.31
C GLU A 224 -15.77 29.27 22.87
N ASN A 225 -14.75 29.80 22.18
CA ASN A 225 -14.88 30.31 20.80
C ASN A 225 -14.33 29.34 19.74
N VAL A 226 -13.96 28.12 20.13
CA VAL A 226 -13.42 27.09 19.23
C VAL A 226 -14.50 26.52 18.30
N ASP A 227 -15.71 26.26 18.81
CA ASP A 227 -16.79 25.69 18.02
C ASP A 227 -17.30 26.68 16.96
N GLU A 228 -17.39 27.97 17.30
CA GLU A 228 -17.75 29.03 16.34
C GLU A 228 -16.68 29.23 15.25
N ILE A 229 -15.39 29.11 15.58
CA ILE A 229 -14.29 29.24 14.60
C ILE A 229 -14.21 28.01 13.69
N ILE A 230 -14.50 26.81 14.21
CA ILE A 230 -14.57 25.57 13.42
C ILE A 230 -15.75 25.62 12.46
N GLU A 231 -16.93 26.06 12.91
CA GLU A 231 -18.09 26.26 12.04
C GLU A 231 -17.84 27.35 10.97
N GLU A 232 -17.12 28.43 11.30
CA GLU A 232 -16.72 29.45 10.33
C GLU A 232 -15.71 28.98 9.27
N GLU A 233 -14.76 28.09 9.62
CA GLU A 233 -13.82 27.52 8.64
C GLU A 233 -14.47 26.42 7.78
N GLU A 234 -15.40 25.63 8.32
CA GLU A 234 -16.18 24.65 7.56
C GLU A 234 -17.17 25.31 6.59
N THR A 235 -17.77 26.44 6.99
CA THR A 235 -18.68 27.21 6.11
C THR A 235 -17.94 28.00 5.01
N LYS A 236 -16.68 28.40 5.22
CA LYS A 236 -15.87 29.09 4.19
C LYS A 236 -15.46 28.19 3.02
N GLN A 237 -15.67 26.87 3.09
CA GLN A 237 -15.43 25.95 1.95
C GLN A 237 -16.66 25.60 1.12
N LYS A 238 -17.83 26.20 1.36
CA LYS A 238 -19.03 25.95 0.52
C LYS A 238 -19.72 27.24 0.12
N GLN A 239 -19.25 27.87 -0.95
CA GLN A 239 -20.10 28.61 -1.90
C GLN A 239 -19.30 29.00 -3.15
N VAL A 240 -19.42 28.19 -4.21
CA VAL A 240 -18.95 28.59 -5.54
C VAL A 240 -19.86 29.71 -6.04
N LYS A 241 -19.34 30.95 -6.09
CA LYS A 241 -20.05 32.08 -6.70
C LYS A 241 -20.21 31.84 -8.21
N LYS A 242 -21.44 31.93 -8.73
CA LYS A 242 -21.75 31.75 -10.15
C LYS A 242 -21.27 32.98 -10.96
N LEU A 243 -20.13 32.85 -11.65
CA LEU A 243 -19.60 33.84 -12.60
C LEU A 243 -20.38 33.75 -13.92
N GLU A 244 -20.83 34.87 -14.50
CA GLU A 244 -21.70 34.84 -15.71
C GLU A 244 -20.96 35.15 -17.02
N LYS A 245 -19.86 35.91 -17.02
CA LYS A 245 -18.98 36.17 -18.18
C LYS A 245 -17.56 36.52 -17.75
N ILE A 246 -16.55 35.98 -18.44
CA ILE A 246 -15.12 36.28 -18.25
C ILE A 246 -14.58 36.88 -19.55
N ASN A 247 -13.93 38.03 -19.46
CA ASN A 247 -13.34 38.76 -20.58
C ASN A 247 -11.81 38.73 -20.47
N LEU A 248 -11.13 38.59 -21.60
CA LEU A 248 -9.69 38.79 -21.69
C LEU A 248 -9.37 40.24 -22.09
N THR A 249 -8.47 40.89 -21.36
CA THR A 249 -8.08 42.30 -21.56
C THR A 249 -6.58 42.43 -21.81
N SER A 250 -6.17 43.33 -22.71
CA SER A 250 -4.77 43.61 -23.03
C SER A 250 -4.18 44.64 -22.07
N GLN A 251 -3.91 44.22 -20.84
CA GLN A 251 -3.28 45.05 -19.80
C GLN A 251 -2.01 44.38 -19.28
N SER A 252 -1.09 45.18 -18.78
CA SER A 252 0.03 44.73 -17.97
C SER A 252 0.01 45.34 -16.58
N ALA A 253 0.55 44.60 -15.62
CA ALA A 253 0.64 45.04 -14.23
C ALA A 253 1.88 44.48 -13.55
N ILE A 254 2.37 45.19 -12.55
CA ILE A 254 3.32 44.63 -11.59
C ILE A 254 2.53 44.11 -10.39
N ILE A 255 2.78 42.87 -10.01
CA ILE A 255 2.06 42.17 -8.94
C ILE A 255 3.07 41.62 -7.94
N LEU A 256 2.84 41.88 -6.65
CA LEU A 256 3.47 41.23 -5.52
C LEU A 256 2.53 40.15 -4.97
N THR A 257 2.98 38.90 -4.94
CA THR A 257 2.16 37.74 -4.53
C THR A 257 2.90 36.81 -3.57
N LYS A 258 2.15 36.00 -2.80
CA LYS A 258 2.67 35.01 -1.83
C LYS A 258 3.11 33.71 -2.51
N ARG A 259 4.04 33.00 -1.87
CA ARG A 259 4.33 31.58 -2.16
C ARG A 259 3.29 30.67 -1.45
N PRO A 260 2.84 29.54 -2.01
CA PRO A 260 1.85 28.69 -1.36
C PRO A 260 2.46 27.99 -0.13
N SER A 261 1.67 27.95 0.96
CA SER A 261 2.15 27.64 2.30
C SER A 261 2.50 26.15 2.54
N VAL A 262 1.91 25.23 1.78
CA VAL A 262 2.02 23.77 1.99
C VAL A 262 3.34 23.20 1.43
N THR A 263 3.85 23.75 0.32
CA THR A 263 5.12 23.35 -0.30
C THR A 263 6.32 24.12 0.26
N ALA A 264 6.09 25.26 0.92
CA ALA A 264 7.14 26.08 1.53
C ALA A 264 8.00 25.29 2.54
N GLY A 265 7.38 24.37 3.30
CA GLY A 265 8.09 23.52 4.25
C GLY A 265 9.04 22.53 3.56
N VAL A 266 8.58 21.85 2.51
CA VAL A 266 9.40 20.92 1.71
C VAL A 266 10.57 21.65 1.06
N LEU A 267 10.31 22.80 0.42
CA LEU A 267 11.37 23.63 -0.20
C LEU A 267 12.42 24.07 0.84
N HIS A 268 11.96 24.51 2.01
CA HIS A 268 12.87 24.93 3.08
C HIS A 268 13.75 23.77 3.55
N GLU A 269 13.16 22.60 3.78
CA GLU A 269 13.90 21.43 4.25
C GLU A 269 14.85 20.87 3.20
N LEU A 270 14.48 20.85 1.92
CA LEU A 270 15.40 20.46 0.83
C LEU A 270 16.63 21.37 0.79
N THR A 271 16.44 22.68 0.99
CA THR A 271 17.55 23.63 1.10
C THR A 271 18.43 23.30 2.30
N GLN A 272 17.83 23.07 3.47
CA GLN A 272 18.57 22.69 4.68
C GLN A 272 19.35 21.37 4.48
N ILE A 273 18.77 20.38 3.80
CA ILE A 273 19.43 19.09 3.48
C ILE A 273 20.62 19.32 2.56
N ALA A 274 20.49 20.17 1.53
CA ALA A 274 21.56 20.48 0.58
C ALA A 274 22.76 21.19 1.25
N GLU A 275 22.52 21.91 2.35
CA GLU A 275 23.55 22.62 3.12
C GLU A 275 24.24 21.73 4.17
N ARG A 276 23.75 20.50 4.42
CA ARG A 276 24.35 19.60 5.41
C ARG A 276 25.70 19.03 4.96
N PRO A 277 26.65 18.80 5.88
CA PRO A 277 27.89 18.09 5.60
C PRO A 277 27.62 16.65 5.12
N SER A 278 28.43 16.14 4.18
CA SER A 278 28.27 14.78 3.62
C SER A 278 28.32 13.65 4.64
N GLY A 279 29.03 13.84 5.77
CA GLY A 279 29.08 12.89 6.87
C GLY A 279 27.73 12.70 7.59
N THR A 280 26.86 13.71 7.58
CA THR A 280 25.56 13.68 8.27
C THR A 280 24.62 12.62 7.70
N TYR A 281 24.69 12.36 6.39
CA TYR A 281 23.80 11.40 5.74
C TYR A 281 24.09 9.94 6.13
N ARG A 282 25.26 9.63 6.74
CA ARG A 282 25.60 8.26 7.17
C ARG A 282 24.65 7.67 8.19
N GLU A 283 24.02 8.54 8.97
CA GLU A 283 23.09 8.18 10.04
C GLU A 283 21.64 8.12 9.53
N THR A 284 21.40 8.38 8.25
CA THR A 284 20.05 8.49 7.67
C THR A 284 19.81 7.45 6.58
N ALA A 285 18.54 7.24 6.23
CA ALA A 285 18.13 6.34 5.16
C ALA A 285 18.64 6.82 3.79
N LEU A 286 18.93 8.13 3.64
CA LEU A 286 19.55 8.68 2.43
C LEU A 286 20.97 8.16 2.18
N ASN A 287 21.63 7.55 3.16
CA ASN A 287 22.98 7.04 2.96
C ASN A 287 23.07 6.00 1.84
N ILE A 288 21.99 5.25 1.57
CA ILE A 288 21.99 4.22 0.52
C ILE A 288 22.31 4.82 -0.85
N ILE A 289 21.77 6.01 -1.14
CA ILE A 289 22.01 6.75 -2.37
C ILE A 289 23.48 7.16 -2.46
N ASN A 290 24.07 7.57 -1.34
CA ASN A 290 25.47 7.98 -1.27
C ASN A 290 26.42 6.77 -1.34
N GLU A 291 26.10 5.66 -0.70
CA GLU A 291 26.87 4.41 -0.75
C GLU A 291 26.91 3.86 -2.18
N GLU A 292 25.77 3.76 -2.88
CA GLU A 292 25.69 3.29 -4.27
C GLU A 292 26.46 4.22 -5.22
N PHE A 293 26.29 5.54 -5.08
CA PHE A 293 27.04 6.51 -5.89
C PHE A 293 28.56 6.36 -5.72
N ASN A 294 29.03 6.13 -4.49
CA ASN A 294 30.45 5.96 -4.20
C ASN A 294 30.99 4.57 -4.60
N LEU A 295 30.21 3.50 -4.40
CA LEU A 295 30.54 2.14 -4.86
C LEU A 295 30.69 2.07 -6.38
N SER A 296 29.90 2.86 -7.12
CA SER A 296 30.03 2.92 -8.57
C SER A 296 31.36 3.54 -9.07
N LYS A 297 32.19 4.11 -8.18
CA LYS A 297 33.55 4.59 -8.49
C LYS A 297 34.67 3.59 -8.13
N GLU A 298 34.40 2.54 -7.36
CA GLU A 298 35.42 1.56 -6.95
C GLU A 298 34.94 0.12 -7.19
N LYS A 299 35.75 -0.68 -7.89
CA LYS A 299 35.46 -2.08 -8.22
C LYS A 299 35.14 -2.92 -6.97
N SER A 300 34.01 -3.62 -7.06
CA SER A 300 33.64 -4.90 -6.42
C SER A 300 34.25 -5.22 -5.05
N VAL A 301 33.43 -5.10 -4.01
CA VAL A 301 33.66 -5.75 -2.71
C VAL A 301 32.88 -7.08 -2.69
N PRO A 302 33.45 -8.17 -2.15
CA PRO A 302 32.81 -9.49 -2.14
C PRO A 302 31.54 -9.46 -1.29
N ILE A 303 30.52 -10.18 -1.75
CA ILE A 303 29.34 -10.54 -0.97
C ILE A 303 29.84 -11.27 0.28
N LYS A 304 29.83 -10.59 1.43
CA LYS A 304 30.08 -11.22 2.72
C LYS A 304 28.94 -12.18 3.00
N ASP A 305 29.31 -13.43 3.26
CA ASP A 305 28.42 -14.49 3.73
C ASP A 305 27.37 -13.95 4.70
N MET A 306 26.10 -14.23 4.39
CA MET A 306 24.99 -14.05 5.31
C MET A 306 25.38 -14.73 6.63
N LYS A 307 25.69 -13.91 7.65
CA LYS A 307 25.81 -14.41 9.02
C LYS A 307 24.56 -15.22 9.30
N THR A 308 24.77 -16.46 9.77
CA THR A 308 23.78 -17.37 10.36
C THR A 308 22.58 -16.60 10.88
N VAL A 309 21.43 -16.83 10.23
CA VAL A 309 20.13 -16.23 10.56
C VAL A 309 19.92 -16.36 12.06
N SER A 310 20.01 -15.24 12.79
CA SER A 310 19.53 -15.18 14.16
C SER A 310 18.06 -15.58 14.14
N ASP A 311 17.63 -16.44 15.05
CA ASP A 311 16.22 -16.80 15.20
C ASP A 311 15.38 -15.50 15.30
N PHE A 312 14.37 -15.40 14.44
CA PHE A 312 13.51 -14.23 14.30
C PHE A 312 12.22 -14.43 15.08
N TYR A 313 11.89 -13.48 15.95
CA TYR A 313 10.75 -13.55 16.86
C TYR A 313 9.83 -12.34 16.68
N PRO A 314 8.85 -12.41 15.76
CA PRO A 314 7.93 -11.30 15.53
C PRO A 314 7.02 -11.07 16.75
N ILE A 315 6.87 -9.80 17.13
CA ILE A 315 5.96 -9.39 18.21
C ILE A 315 4.81 -8.65 17.53
N THR A 316 3.82 -9.42 17.08
CA THR A 316 2.75 -8.91 16.23
C THR A 316 1.38 -9.25 16.78
N PRO A 317 0.48 -8.26 16.92
CA PRO A 317 -0.88 -8.48 17.40
C PRO A 317 -1.79 -9.11 16.36
N LEU A 318 -1.44 -9.05 15.08
CA LEU A 318 -2.22 -9.60 13.98
C LEU A 318 -1.43 -10.72 13.31
N SER A 319 -2.13 -11.70 12.75
CA SER A 319 -1.53 -12.79 11.97
C SER A 319 -0.69 -12.24 10.81
N LEU A 320 0.42 -12.91 10.52
CA LEU A 320 1.30 -12.59 9.40
C LEU A 320 1.20 -13.66 8.30
N SER A 321 1.25 -13.23 7.05
CA SER A 321 1.66 -14.09 5.94
C SER A 321 3.19 -14.20 5.88
N ASP A 322 3.73 -15.13 5.08
CA ASP A 322 5.18 -15.25 4.90
C ASP A 322 5.80 -13.99 4.27
N SER A 323 5.09 -13.35 3.32
CA SER A 323 5.51 -12.09 2.72
C SER A 323 5.59 -10.98 3.76
N GLN A 324 4.59 -10.87 4.64
CA GLN A 324 4.59 -9.89 5.74
C GLN A 324 5.69 -10.18 6.77
N GLU A 325 5.92 -11.45 7.12
CA GLU A 325 7.01 -11.84 8.02
C GLU A 325 8.39 -11.48 7.43
N ARG A 326 8.59 -11.68 6.12
CA ARG A 326 9.82 -11.27 5.42
C ARG A 326 10.05 -9.76 5.51
N VAL A 327 9.01 -8.93 5.42
CA VAL A 327 9.15 -7.47 5.60
C VAL A 327 9.72 -7.15 6.97
N ILE A 328 9.14 -7.73 8.02
CA ILE A 328 9.57 -7.48 9.40
C ILE A 328 10.98 -8.04 9.65
N LYS A 329 11.31 -9.23 9.12
CA LYS A 329 12.64 -9.81 9.25
C LYS A 329 13.72 -9.01 8.52
N ASN A 330 13.38 -8.42 7.38
CA ASN A 330 14.34 -7.69 6.56
C ASN A 330 14.72 -6.32 7.15
N ILE A 331 13.88 -5.71 8.00
CA ILE A 331 14.14 -4.34 8.53
C ILE A 331 15.38 -4.26 9.42
N ASP A 332 15.74 -5.34 10.10
CA ASP A 332 16.90 -5.35 10.99
C ASP A 332 18.22 -5.27 10.21
N ASN A 333 18.24 -5.91 9.03
CA ASN A 333 19.44 -6.08 8.22
C ASN A 333 19.56 -5.08 7.06
N ASN A 334 18.46 -4.47 6.62
CA ASN A 334 18.44 -3.58 5.47
C ASN A 334 18.12 -2.13 5.90
N LYS A 335 18.83 -1.16 5.33
CA LYS A 335 18.54 0.27 5.55
C LYS A 335 17.32 0.76 4.77
N PHE A 336 16.95 0.04 3.71
CA PHE A 336 15.95 0.49 2.76
C PHE A 336 15.22 -0.72 2.16
N ILE A 337 13.88 -0.75 2.24
CA ILE A 337 13.06 -1.88 1.79
C ILE A 337 11.88 -1.34 0.99
N ALA A 338 11.65 -1.89 -0.20
CA ALA A 338 10.42 -1.69 -0.96
C ALA A 338 9.43 -2.83 -0.69
N VAL A 339 8.17 -2.49 -0.43
CA VAL A 339 7.07 -3.43 -0.21
C VAL A 339 5.96 -3.15 -1.22
N GLN A 340 5.84 -4.03 -2.22
CA GLN A 340 4.75 -3.97 -3.18
C GLN A 340 3.50 -4.57 -2.54
N GLY A 341 2.47 -3.74 -2.36
CA GLY A 341 1.22 -4.15 -1.74
C GLY A 341 0.03 -3.98 -2.69
N PRO A 342 -0.27 -5.01 -3.51
CA PRO A 342 -1.47 -5.02 -4.34
C PRO A 342 -2.76 -4.72 -3.56
N PRO A 343 -3.85 -4.31 -4.21
CA PRO A 343 -5.10 -3.98 -3.51
C PRO A 343 -5.59 -5.18 -2.70
N GLY A 344 -6.00 -4.95 -1.44
CA GLY A 344 -6.54 -5.99 -0.57
C GLY A 344 -5.52 -6.96 0.03
N THR A 345 -4.21 -6.72 -0.11
CA THR A 345 -3.15 -7.62 0.41
C THR A 345 -2.68 -7.36 1.84
N GLY A 346 -3.37 -6.46 2.55
CA GLY A 346 -3.08 -6.15 3.95
C GLY A 346 -1.90 -5.19 4.18
N LYS A 347 -1.67 -4.22 3.29
CA LYS A 347 -0.67 -3.13 3.49
C LYS A 347 -0.74 -2.51 4.88
N SER A 348 -1.88 -1.96 5.28
CA SER A 348 -2.05 -1.31 6.59
C SER A 348 -1.87 -2.31 7.75
N GLN A 349 -2.25 -3.57 7.59
CA GLN A 349 -1.99 -4.62 8.59
C GLN A 349 -0.49 -4.91 8.73
N THR A 350 0.24 -4.93 7.62
CA THR A 350 1.70 -5.09 7.58
C THR A 350 2.37 -3.93 8.31
N ILE A 351 1.93 -2.69 8.06
CA ILE A 351 2.43 -1.49 8.73
C ILE A 351 2.16 -1.56 10.24
N VAL A 352 0.94 -1.86 10.65
CA VAL A 352 0.58 -1.98 12.09
C VAL A 352 1.43 -3.06 12.78
N ASN A 353 1.60 -4.23 12.17
CA ASN A 353 2.43 -5.30 12.72
C ASN A 353 3.91 -4.92 12.79
N LEU A 354 4.44 -4.26 11.76
CA LEU A 354 5.82 -3.77 11.75
C LEU A 354 6.04 -2.72 12.85
N VAL A 355 5.14 -1.74 12.97
CA VAL A 355 5.20 -0.71 14.01
C VAL A 355 5.10 -1.35 15.39
N ALA A 356 4.16 -2.28 15.60
CA ALA A 356 4.03 -3.01 16.87
C ALA A 356 5.33 -3.74 17.25
N HIS A 357 5.94 -4.47 16.32
CA HIS A 357 7.20 -5.17 16.56
C HIS A 357 8.35 -4.21 16.89
N LEU A 358 8.45 -3.09 16.15
CA LEU A 358 9.48 -2.07 16.36
C LEU A 358 9.32 -1.38 17.72
N ILE A 359 8.10 -0.97 18.09
CA ILE A 359 7.79 -0.39 19.39
C ILE A 359 8.12 -1.39 20.49
N ALA A 360 7.67 -2.64 20.36
CA ALA A 360 7.92 -3.69 21.33
C ALA A 360 9.42 -3.98 21.54
N ASN A 361 10.27 -3.63 20.57
CA ASN A 361 11.74 -3.68 20.64
C ASN A 361 12.41 -2.33 20.95
N GLY A 362 11.64 -1.29 21.25
CA GLY A 362 12.16 0.01 21.70
C GLY A 362 12.62 0.93 20.59
N LYS A 363 12.13 0.69 19.39
CA LYS A 363 12.43 1.50 18.23
C LYS A 363 11.38 2.58 18.05
N THR A 364 11.84 3.70 17.53
CA THR A 364 11.00 4.85 17.17
C THR A 364 10.65 4.77 15.68
N VAL A 365 9.39 5.07 15.35
CA VAL A 365 8.82 4.91 14.01
C VAL A 365 8.12 6.19 13.56
N LEU A 366 8.38 6.58 12.31
CA LEU A 366 7.65 7.65 11.62
C LEU A 366 6.85 7.04 10.49
N VAL A 367 5.52 7.05 10.59
CA VAL A 367 4.61 6.67 9.50
C VAL A 367 4.22 7.92 8.74
N ALA A 368 4.45 7.91 7.43
CA ALA A 368 4.12 9.00 6.53
C ALA A 368 3.30 8.54 5.33
N SER A 369 2.38 9.37 4.84
CA SER A 369 1.66 9.13 3.57
C SER A 369 1.25 10.45 2.93
N ARG A 370 0.92 10.44 1.63
CA ARG A 370 0.26 11.58 0.98
C ARG A 370 -1.19 11.77 1.45
N MET A 371 -1.87 10.69 1.83
CA MET A 371 -3.30 10.70 2.15
C MET A 371 -3.54 10.77 3.66
N ASP A 372 -4.34 11.73 4.13
CA ASP A 372 -4.71 11.83 5.55
C ASP A 372 -5.42 10.56 6.05
N LYS A 373 -6.36 9.99 5.25
CA LYS A 373 -7.08 8.73 5.57
C LYS A 373 -6.14 7.56 5.85
N ALA A 374 -5.05 7.42 5.09
CA ALA A 374 -4.10 6.31 5.28
C ALA A 374 -3.35 6.43 6.62
N VAL A 375 -2.94 7.65 6.97
CA VAL A 375 -2.25 7.95 8.23
C VAL A 375 -3.18 7.77 9.43
N ASP A 376 -4.44 8.21 9.31
CA ASP A 376 -5.47 8.07 10.34
C ASP A 376 -5.77 6.59 10.63
N VAL A 377 -5.99 5.78 9.59
CA VAL A 377 -6.24 4.33 9.73
C VAL A 377 -5.12 3.61 10.49
N VAL A 378 -3.85 3.96 10.24
CA VAL A 378 -2.72 3.34 10.96
C VAL A 378 -2.68 3.81 12.42
N ALA A 379 -2.85 5.11 12.67
CA ALA A 379 -2.84 5.66 14.02
C ALA A 379 -3.98 5.09 14.89
N ASP A 380 -5.20 5.04 14.33
CA ASP A 380 -6.39 4.53 15.02
C ASP A 380 -6.22 3.05 15.35
N ARG A 381 -5.82 2.22 14.39
CA ARG A 381 -5.57 0.78 14.63
C ARG A 381 -4.51 0.54 15.70
N LEU A 382 -3.43 1.33 15.73
CA LEU A 382 -2.40 1.20 16.76
C LEU A 382 -2.91 1.57 18.16
N ASN A 383 -3.73 2.61 18.26
CA ASN A 383 -4.31 3.04 19.52
C ASN A 383 -5.45 2.09 20.00
N GLU A 384 -6.24 1.53 19.07
CA GLU A 384 -7.29 0.52 19.33
C GLU A 384 -6.72 -0.82 19.85
N LEU A 385 -5.47 -1.16 19.51
CA LEU A 385 -4.82 -2.37 20.01
C LEU A 385 -4.65 -2.40 21.54
N GLY A 386 -5.00 -1.31 22.23
CA GLY A 386 -5.27 -1.33 23.66
C GLY A 386 -4.39 -0.41 24.47
N ALA A 387 -3.76 0.59 23.86
CA ALA A 387 -3.01 1.57 24.63
C ALA A 387 -3.09 2.94 23.94
N PRO A 388 -3.90 3.89 24.46
CA PRO A 388 -3.90 5.24 23.93
C PRO A 388 -2.49 5.82 24.01
N PHE A 389 -2.11 6.64 23.02
CA PHE A 389 -0.78 7.24 22.87
C PHE A 389 0.34 6.29 22.38
N LEU A 390 0.02 5.13 21.82
CA LEU A 390 1.03 4.34 21.09
C LEU A 390 1.48 5.03 19.81
N ALA A 391 0.53 5.66 19.11
CA ALA A 391 0.77 6.46 17.92
C ALA A 391 0.16 7.87 18.08
N LEU A 392 0.95 8.89 17.74
CA LEU A 392 0.49 10.28 17.69
C LEU A 392 0.19 10.70 16.27
N ARG A 393 -1.00 11.26 16.05
CA ARG A 393 -1.37 11.90 14.80
C ARG A 393 -0.91 13.35 14.79
N ALA A 394 0.01 13.69 13.90
CA ALA A 394 0.53 15.04 13.70
C ALA A 394 0.32 15.49 12.24
N GLY A 395 0.43 16.79 11.93
CA GLY A 395 0.29 17.27 10.55
C GLY A 395 -0.39 18.63 10.44
N ARG A 396 -1.57 18.70 9.80
CA ARG A 396 -2.31 19.97 9.61
C ARG A 396 -2.64 20.62 10.96
N LEU A 397 -2.90 21.93 10.94
CA LEU A 397 -3.17 22.73 12.13
C LEU A 397 -4.22 22.10 13.07
N ASN A 398 -5.28 21.50 12.52
CA ASN A 398 -6.32 20.85 13.31
C ASN A 398 -5.78 19.65 14.10
N TYR A 399 -5.01 18.77 13.45
CA TYR A 399 -4.34 17.65 14.12
C TYR A 399 -3.30 18.12 15.12
N GLN A 400 -2.56 19.20 14.83
CA GLN A 400 -1.59 19.78 15.77
C GLN A 400 -2.27 20.31 17.04
N LYS A 401 -3.43 20.97 16.90
CA LYS A 401 -4.25 21.41 18.04
C LYS A 401 -4.75 20.22 18.85
N GLN A 402 -5.32 19.21 18.18
CA GLN A 402 -5.79 17.98 18.83
C GLN A 402 -4.67 17.28 19.60
N LEU A 403 -3.51 17.14 18.99
CA LEU A 403 -2.32 16.58 19.62
C LEU A 403 -1.89 17.42 20.84
N SER A 404 -1.83 18.73 20.71
CA SER A 404 -1.52 19.62 21.84
C SER A 404 -2.49 19.42 23.01
N TYR A 405 -3.80 19.31 22.75
CA TYR A 405 -4.79 19.03 23.80
C TYR A 405 -4.57 17.66 24.45
N GLN A 406 -4.36 16.61 23.66
CA GLN A 406 -4.07 15.28 24.16
C GLN A 406 -2.82 15.25 25.06
N LEU A 407 -1.77 15.97 24.69
CA LEU A 407 -0.55 16.11 25.51
C LEU A 407 -0.80 16.91 26.80
N GLN A 408 -1.63 17.96 26.75
CA GLN A 408 -2.00 18.73 27.93
C GLN A 408 -2.87 17.93 28.91
N ASP A 409 -3.81 17.13 28.40
CA ASP A 409 -4.63 16.25 29.23
C ASP A 409 -3.79 15.18 29.94
N LEU A 410 -2.81 14.60 29.24
CA LEU A 410 -1.82 13.70 29.83
C LEU A 410 -1.02 14.39 30.95
N LEU A 411 -0.58 15.64 30.72
CA LEU A 411 0.17 16.43 31.71
C LEU A 411 -0.64 16.83 32.94
N SER A 412 -1.96 16.96 32.77
CA SER A 412 -2.91 17.34 33.83
C SER A 412 -3.33 16.18 34.72
N GLY A 413 -2.95 14.93 34.36
CA GLY A 413 -3.32 13.73 35.10
C GLY A 413 -4.76 13.28 34.90
N LYS A 414 -5.48 13.85 33.92
CA LYS A 414 -6.83 13.40 33.51
C LYS A 414 -6.81 12.02 32.85
N VAL A 415 -5.67 11.60 32.33
CA VAL A 415 -5.47 10.28 31.73
C VAL A 415 -5.04 9.32 32.82
N ASP A 416 -5.88 8.34 33.14
CA ASP A 416 -5.47 7.23 34.01
C ASP A 416 -4.52 6.30 33.26
N ILE A 417 -3.26 6.23 33.71
CA ILE A 417 -2.22 5.38 33.12
C ILE A 417 -2.33 3.95 33.66
N ASP A 418 -3.06 3.78 34.76
CA ASP A 418 -3.15 2.54 35.54
C ASP A 418 -4.47 1.79 35.36
N SER A 419 -5.40 2.30 34.54
CA SER A 419 -6.72 1.71 34.26
C SER A 419 -6.70 0.24 33.81
N ASP A 420 -5.57 -0.23 33.28
CA ASP A 420 -5.37 -1.57 32.70
C ASP A 420 -4.24 -2.35 33.40
N PHE A 421 -3.92 -2.01 34.65
CA PHE A 421 -2.74 -2.56 35.35
C PHE A 421 -2.86 -4.07 35.68
N GLU A 422 -4.07 -4.58 35.95
CA GLU A 422 -4.25 -5.95 36.45
C GLU A 422 -3.98 -7.03 35.38
N ASP A 423 -4.22 -6.76 34.09
CA ASP A 423 -4.02 -7.73 32.98
C ASP A 423 -2.60 -7.73 32.39
N SER A 424 -1.79 -6.70 32.69
CA SER A 424 -0.51 -6.42 32.02
C SER A 424 0.74 -6.73 32.86
N LEU A 425 0.57 -7.30 34.05
CA LEU A 425 1.71 -7.69 34.89
C LEU A 425 2.55 -8.77 34.19
N PHE A 426 3.83 -8.47 33.99
CA PHE A 426 4.94 -9.38 33.63
C PHE A 426 5.11 -9.86 32.18
N ALA A 427 4.33 -9.41 31.19
CA ALA A 427 4.55 -9.81 29.80
C ALA A 427 5.69 -9.01 29.12
N GLY A 428 6.79 -9.68 28.79
CA GLY A 428 7.96 -9.13 28.10
C GLY A 428 8.23 -9.74 26.73
N VAL A 429 9.22 -9.19 26.02
CA VAL A 429 9.68 -9.70 24.72
C VAL A 429 10.14 -11.16 24.81
N ASP A 430 10.79 -11.52 25.91
CA ASP A 430 11.27 -12.89 26.16
C ASP A 430 10.12 -13.91 26.28
N ASP A 431 8.94 -13.50 26.75
CA ASP A 431 7.78 -14.39 26.82
C ASP A 431 7.24 -14.71 25.43
N MET A 432 7.21 -13.71 24.53
CA MET A 432 6.85 -13.94 23.13
C MET A 432 7.85 -14.89 22.45
N LYS A 433 9.14 -14.72 22.73
CA LYS A 433 10.19 -15.60 22.23
C LYS A 433 9.97 -17.05 22.67
N GLN A 434 9.77 -17.28 23.97
CA GLN A 434 9.49 -18.62 24.51
C GLN A 434 8.21 -19.22 23.92
N HIS A 435 7.15 -18.41 23.76
CA HIS A 435 5.89 -18.82 23.16
C HIS A 435 6.06 -19.30 21.71
N LEU A 436 6.82 -18.55 20.90
CA LEU A 436 7.09 -18.89 19.49
C LEU A 436 8.02 -20.11 19.36
N ASP A 437 9.03 -20.25 20.23
CA ASP A 437 9.89 -21.44 20.26
C ASP A 437 9.07 -22.71 20.56
N LEU A 438 8.16 -22.66 21.54
CA LEU A 438 7.25 -23.76 21.84
C LEU A 438 6.33 -24.07 20.66
N LEU A 439 5.75 -23.05 20.02
CA LEU A 439 4.90 -23.23 18.84
C LEU A 439 5.65 -23.96 17.71
N LYS A 440 6.88 -23.52 17.40
CA LYS A 440 7.73 -24.13 16.38
C LYS A 440 8.11 -25.57 16.72
N GLN A 441 8.40 -25.87 17.99
CA GLN A 441 8.64 -27.24 18.44
C GLN A 441 7.43 -28.15 18.24
N MET A 442 6.21 -27.65 18.49
CA MET A 442 4.98 -28.41 18.30
C MET A 442 4.66 -28.64 16.82
N GLU A 443 4.81 -27.61 15.97
CA GLU A 443 4.66 -27.75 14.52
C GLU A 443 5.65 -28.78 13.95
N ASN A 444 6.90 -28.77 14.39
CA ASN A 444 7.90 -29.78 14.00
C ASN A 444 7.52 -31.21 14.42
N LYS A 445 6.90 -31.39 15.60
CA LYS A 445 6.39 -32.69 16.04
C LYS A 445 5.25 -33.18 15.14
N CYS A 446 4.33 -32.31 14.74
CA CYS A 446 3.26 -32.65 13.81
C CYS A 446 3.83 -33.10 12.45
N GLU A 447 4.77 -32.34 11.88
CA GLU A 447 5.43 -32.72 10.61
C GLU A 447 6.16 -34.07 10.73
N GLN A 448 6.83 -34.32 11.86
CA GLN A 448 7.46 -35.61 12.11
C GLN A 448 6.44 -36.75 12.17
N ILE A 449 5.29 -36.55 12.81
CA ILE A 449 4.22 -37.56 12.85
C ILE A 449 3.70 -37.81 11.44
N ILE A 450 3.38 -36.78 10.66
CA ILE A 450 2.87 -36.94 9.28
C ILE A 450 3.87 -37.71 8.41
N LYS A 451 5.16 -37.42 8.53
CA LYS A 451 6.21 -38.19 7.84
C LYS A 451 6.21 -39.66 8.25
N LEU A 452 6.10 -39.95 9.55
CA LEU A 452 6.04 -41.33 10.05
C LEU A 452 4.76 -42.05 9.60
N GLU A 453 3.62 -41.35 9.47
CA GLU A 453 2.37 -41.92 8.93
C GLU A 453 2.55 -42.31 7.45
N ASN A 454 3.23 -41.49 6.65
CA ASN A 454 3.57 -41.83 5.26
C ASN A 454 4.51 -43.05 5.19
N ASP A 455 5.57 -43.05 6.00
CA ASP A 455 6.51 -44.18 6.08
C ASP A 455 5.80 -45.47 6.51
N TRP A 456 4.84 -45.36 7.45
CA TRP A 456 4.02 -46.48 7.91
C TRP A 456 3.13 -47.04 6.80
N HIS A 457 2.45 -46.17 6.04
CA HIS A 457 1.57 -46.58 4.95
C HIS A 457 2.32 -47.29 3.83
N ASN A 458 3.42 -46.71 3.36
CA ASN A 458 4.24 -47.31 2.31
C ASN A 458 4.76 -48.69 2.74
N LEU A 459 5.23 -48.80 3.99
CA LEU A 459 5.68 -50.08 4.53
C LEU A 459 4.53 -51.08 4.73
N SER A 460 3.32 -50.62 5.07
CA SER A 460 2.14 -51.47 5.20
C SER A 460 1.72 -52.06 3.86
N LEU A 461 1.83 -51.29 2.77
CA LEU A 461 1.58 -51.80 1.42
C LEU A 461 2.62 -52.87 1.03
N ASP A 462 3.89 -52.64 1.34
CA ASP A 462 4.96 -53.63 1.12
C ASP A 462 4.67 -54.93 1.88
N VAL A 463 4.26 -54.84 3.14
CA VAL A 463 3.88 -56.01 3.95
C VAL A 463 2.72 -56.77 3.29
N GLU A 464 1.65 -56.07 2.90
CA GLU A 464 0.47 -56.70 2.29
C GLU A 464 0.81 -57.40 0.96
N GLN A 465 1.66 -56.79 0.13
CA GLN A 465 2.13 -57.37 -1.12
C GLN A 465 2.96 -58.63 -0.89
N GLN A 466 3.89 -58.59 0.07
CA GLN A 466 4.76 -59.73 0.40
C GLN A 466 3.99 -60.87 1.08
N GLU A 467 3.03 -60.55 1.96
CA GLU A 467 2.16 -61.57 2.57
C GLU A 467 1.29 -62.28 1.52
N LYS A 468 0.75 -61.54 0.54
CA LYS A 468 0.04 -62.14 -0.60
C LYS A 468 0.93 -63.03 -1.45
N ALA A 469 2.20 -62.65 -1.65
CA ALA A 469 3.15 -63.44 -2.41
C ALA A 469 3.57 -64.74 -1.70
N ILE A 470 3.69 -64.71 -0.36
CA ILE A 470 4.09 -65.86 0.46
C ILE A 470 2.91 -66.80 0.73
N GLY A 471 1.70 -66.28 0.89
CA GLY A 471 0.52 -67.06 1.29
C GLY A 471 0.58 -67.46 2.77
N ASN A 472 0.38 -68.75 3.08
CA ASN A 472 0.39 -69.23 4.47
C ASN A 472 1.82 -69.42 4.99
N THR A 473 2.16 -68.78 6.11
CA THR A 473 3.48 -68.94 6.73
C THR A 473 3.71 -70.36 7.26
N ARG A 474 4.84 -70.96 6.87
CA ARG A 474 5.27 -72.32 7.22
C ARG A 474 6.09 -72.34 8.51
N PHE A 475 6.96 -71.36 8.73
CA PHE A 475 7.94 -71.37 9.82
C PHE A 475 7.75 -70.26 10.86
N ILE A 476 7.46 -69.03 10.45
CA ILE A 476 7.30 -67.87 11.35
C ILE A 476 5.81 -67.64 11.62
N LYS A 477 5.35 -68.11 12.78
CA LYS A 477 3.94 -68.01 13.21
C LYS A 477 3.70 -66.99 14.32
N THR A 478 4.76 -66.44 14.88
CA THR A 478 4.72 -65.50 16.00
C THR A 478 5.55 -64.28 15.69
N THR A 479 5.19 -63.15 16.26
CA THR A 479 5.94 -61.92 16.06
C THR A 479 7.27 -61.93 16.78
N LEU A 480 8.33 -61.55 16.05
CA LEU A 480 9.72 -61.62 16.50
C LEU A 480 10.22 -60.27 17.01
N LYS A 481 11.15 -60.31 17.97
CA LYS A 481 11.95 -59.14 18.39
C LYS A 481 13.10 -58.89 17.41
N LYS A 482 13.63 -57.67 17.39
CA LYS A 482 14.76 -57.32 16.51
C LYS A 482 15.97 -58.24 16.69
N SER A 483 16.32 -58.52 17.95
CA SER A 483 17.43 -59.43 18.27
C SER A 483 17.20 -60.85 17.74
N GLU A 484 15.96 -61.33 17.74
CA GLU A 484 15.60 -62.65 17.21
C GLU A 484 15.69 -62.66 15.68
N ILE A 485 15.22 -61.60 15.01
CA ILE A 485 15.32 -61.44 13.56
C ILE A 485 16.79 -61.42 13.12
N ASP A 486 17.63 -60.65 13.79
CA ASP A 486 19.06 -60.54 13.47
C ASP A 486 19.77 -61.88 13.72
N THR A 487 19.39 -62.58 14.78
CA THR A 487 19.91 -63.92 15.09
C THR A 487 19.51 -64.93 14.01
N ILE A 488 18.25 -64.95 13.59
CA ILE A 488 17.77 -65.85 12.53
C ILE A 488 18.43 -65.50 11.19
N SER A 489 18.60 -64.22 10.85
CA SER A 489 19.28 -63.79 9.63
C SER A 489 20.73 -64.28 9.58
N ASN A 490 21.45 -64.19 10.71
CA ASN A 490 22.81 -64.71 10.83
C ASN A 490 22.85 -66.24 10.74
N ILE A 491 21.86 -66.93 11.34
CA ILE A 491 21.71 -68.39 11.21
C ILE A 491 21.49 -68.78 9.75
N ILE A 492 20.57 -68.13 9.03
CA ILE A 492 20.31 -68.39 7.60
C ILE A 492 21.60 -68.23 6.78
N LYS A 493 22.33 -67.12 6.93
CA LYS A 493 23.62 -66.91 6.23
C LYS A 493 24.65 -67.99 6.55
N THR A 494 24.70 -68.42 7.81
CA THR A 494 25.62 -69.49 8.23
C THR A 494 25.24 -70.83 7.61
N LEU A 495 23.94 -71.13 7.54
CA LEU A 495 23.42 -72.34 6.90
C LEU A 495 23.66 -72.31 5.38
N GLU A 496 23.36 -71.20 4.69
CA GLU A 496 23.66 -70.99 3.26
C GLU A 496 25.16 -71.21 2.96
N ASN A 497 26.06 -70.57 3.72
CA ASN A 497 27.52 -70.72 3.54
C ASN A 497 28.05 -72.15 3.80
N ASN A 498 27.30 -72.95 4.56
CA ASN A 498 27.67 -74.32 4.87
C ASN A 498 27.06 -75.33 3.88
N MET A 499 26.09 -74.92 3.04
CA MET A 499 25.51 -75.78 2.01
C MET A 499 26.45 -76.01 0.82
N ASP A 500 27.33 -75.05 0.54
CA ASP A 500 28.37 -75.19 -0.51
C ASP A 500 29.53 -76.10 -0.10
N LYS A 501 29.59 -76.51 1.18
CA LYS A 501 30.63 -77.40 1.72
C LYS A 501 30.09 -78.83 1.80
N THR A 502 30.41 -79.68 0.83
CA THR A 502 29.97 -81.08 0.82
C THR A 502 30.73 -81.93 1.86
N GLY A 503 30.00 -82.59 2.78
CA GLY A 503 30.56 -83.62 3.68
C GLY A 503 29.90 -83.75 5.06
N PHE A 504 30.11 -84.89 5.72
CA PHE A 504 29.56 -85.28 7.04
C PHE A 504 29.74 -84.21 8.15
N PHE A 505 30.80 -83.40 8.06
CA PHE A 505 31.08 -82.31 9.01
C PHE A 505 30.12 -81.12 8.90
N ALA A 506 29.48 -80.88 7.75
CA ALA A 506 28.51 -79.81 7.58
C ALA A 506 27.23 -80.05 8.41
N ASN A 507 26.76 -81.31 8.50
CA ASN A 507 25.60 -81.68 9.31
C ASN A 507 25.85 -81.49 10.82
N ILE A 508 27.08 -81.75 11.29
CA ILE A 508 27.48 -81.52 12.68
C ILE A 508 27.59 -80.01 12.97
N ALA A 509 28.17 -79.24 12.05
CA ALA A 509 28.31 -77.79 12.17
C ALA A 509 26.94 -77.06 12.19
N ASN A 510 25.95 -77.57 11.44
CA ASN A 510 24.62 -76.98 11.35
C ASN A 510 23.71 -77.33 12.54
N TYR A 511 24.03 -78.36 13.34
CA TYR A 511 23.17 -78.83 14.44
C TYR A 511 22.90 -77.74 15.50
N GLY A 512 23.93 -76.97 15.88
CA GLY A 512 23.79 -75.87 16.83
C GLY A 512 22.86 -74.76 16.32
N SER A 513 23.08 -74.34 15.07
CA SER A 513 22.29 -73.31 14.40
C SER A 513 20.83 -73.72 14.21
N VAL A 514 20.56 -74.97 13.80
CA VAL A 514 19.20 -75.52 13.64
C VAL A 514 18.50 -75.68 14.99
N SER A 515 19.21 -76.12 16.04
CA SER A 515 18.66 -76.22 17.40
C SER A 515 18.21 -74.85 17.94
N GLN A 516 19.05 -73.82 17.73
CA GLN A 516 18.73 -72.44 18.10
C GLN A 516 17.55 -71.90 17.29
N LEU A 517 17.49 -72.17 15.98
CA LEU A 517 16.38 -71.81 15.11
C LEU A 517 15.06 -72.43 15.57
N LYS A 518 15.04 -73.74 15.85
CA LYS A 518 13.87 -74.47 16.37
C LYS A 518 13.37 -73.88 17.68
N LYS A 519 14.28 -73.44 18.56
CA LYS A 519 13.93 -72.82 19.85
C LYS A 519 13.27 -71.46 19.68
N ILE A 520 13.80 -70.60 18.82
CA ILE A 520 13.25 -69.24 18.58
C ILE A 520 11.90 -69.34 17.87
N LEU A 521 11.79 -70.16 16.82
CA LEU A 521 10.59 -70.29 16.00
C LEU A 521 9.56 -71.32 16.52
N LYS A 522 9.89 -72.03 17.61
CA LYS A 522 9.07 -73.10 18.21
C LYS A 522 8.69 -74.21 17.22
N LEU A 523 9.64 -74.61 16.38
CA LEU A 523 9.46 -75.65 15.35
C LEU A 523 9.72 -77.05 15.91
N LYS A 524 8.91 -78.04 15.51
CA LYS A 524 9.16 -79.46 15.82
C LYS A 524 10.37 -79.99 15.05
N ASN A 525 10.39 -79.77 13.73
CA ASN A 525 11.50 -80.13 12.85
C ASN A 525 11.72 -79.04 11.79
N PHE A 526 12.95 -78.95 11.28
CA PHE A 526 13.38 -78.04 10.21
C PHE A 526 14.48 -78.74 9.43
N ASP A 527 14.23 -79.02 8.16
CA ASP A 527 15.18 -79.65 7.25
C ASP A 527 15.92 -78.55 6.47
N VAL A 528 17.24 -78.67 6.39
CA VAL A 528 18.11 -77.65 5.79
C VAL A 528 18.30 -77.98 4.31
N ASP A 529 17.46 -77.39 3.47
CA ASP A 529 17.55 -77.43 2.00
C ASP A 529 17.28 -76.04 1.41
N TYR A 530 17.57 -75.88 0.11
CA TYR A 530 17.44 -74.59 -0.58
C TYR A 530 16.01 -74.06 -0.58
N GLU A 531 15.01 -74.94 -0.61
CA GLU A 531 13.59 -74.57 -0.64
C GLU A 531 13.14 -74.04 0.72
N ASN A 532 13.38 -74.79 1.80
CA ASN A 532 13.00 -74.42 3.16
C ASN A 532 13.76 -73.19 3.66
N LEU A 533 15.04 -73.03 3.30
CA LEU A 533 15.78 -71.80 3.60
C LEU A 533 15.29 -70.60 2.79
N GLY A 534 14.95 -70.80 1.51
CA GLY A 534 14.34 -69.76 0.69
C GLY A 534 13.02 -69.27 1.27
N VAL A 535 12.12 -70.19 1.63
CA VAL A 535 10.83 -69.87 2.27
C VAL A 535 11.04 -69.18 3.63
N LEU A 536 11.93 -69.69 4.48
CA LEU A 536 12.23 -69.09 5.77
C LEU A 536 12.81 -67.68 5.63
N LYS A 537 13.63 -67.42 4.60
CA LYS A 537 14.20 -66.10 4.31
C LYS A 537 13.11 -65.12 3.90
N SER A 538 12.22 -65.49 2.98
CA SER A 538 11.07 -64.66 2.59
C SER A 538 10.15 -64.38 3.79
N GLU A 539 9.85 -65.39 4.62
CA GLU A 539 9.08 -65.20 5.84
C GLU A 539 9.78 -64.27 6.85
N LEU A 540 11.11 -64.37 6.98
CA LEU A 540 11.90 -63.52 7.86
C LEU A 540 11.92 -62.08 7.37
N GLU A 541 11.97 -61.86 6.05
CA GLU A 541 11.86 -60.53 5.44
C GLU A 541 10.52 -59.88 5.81
N VAL A 542 9.40 -60.60 5.66
CA VAL A 542 8.08 -60.12 6.09
C VAL A 542 8.03 -59.85 7.61
N ALA A 543 8.56 -60.76 8.43
CA ALA A 543 8.63 -60.55 9.88
C ALA A 543 9.46 -59.29 10.25
N ASN A 544 10.50 -58.98 9.48
CA ASN A 544 11.31 -57.77 9.65
C ASN A 544 10.56 -56.51 9.19
N LEU A 545 9.77 -56.57 8.11
CA LEU A 545 8.90 -55.46 7.70
C LEU A 545 7.83 -55.19 8.77
N ILE A 546 7.16 -56.23 9.29
CA ILE A 546 6.16 -56.10 10.38
C ILE A 546 6.81 -55.51 11.65
N TRP A 547 8.03 -55.92 12.00
CA TRP A 547 8.75 -55.33 13.12
C TRP A 547 9.06 -53.84 12.90
N ARG A 548 9.49 -53.45 11.69
CA ARG A 548 9.73 -52.05 11.34
C ARG A 548 8.44 -51.22 11.43
N LEU A 549 7.33 -51.77 10.96
CA LEU A 549 6.00 -51.14 11.00
C LEU A 549 5.59 -50.84 12.46
N ARG A 550 5.75 -51.81 13.37
CA ARG A 550 5.54 -51.61 14.82
C ARG A 550 6.49 -50.60 15.45
N LYS A 551 7.74 -50.53 14.97
CA LYS A 551 8.69 -49.52 15.43
C LYS A 551 8.20 -48.11 15.06
N ILE A 552 7.74 -47.93 13.83
CA ILE A 552 7.18 -46.65 13.37
C ILE A 552 5.95 -46.27 14.22
N GLU A 553 5.04 -47.20 14.50
CA GLU A 553 3.90 -46.96 15.41
C GLU A 553 4.34 -46.51 16.80
N SER A 554 5.36 -47.18 17.37
CA SER A 554 5.92 -46.80 18.67
C SER A 554 6.53 -45.40 18.64
N ASP A 555 7.19 -45.02 17.54
CA ASP A 555 7.80 -43.70 17.39
C ASP A 555 6.75 -42.60 17.17
N ILE A 556 5.64 -42.89 16.49
CA ILE A 556 4.45 -42.00 16.43
C ILE A 556 3.90 -41.77 17.84
N GLN A 557 3.63 -42.84 18.59
CA GLN A 557 3.09 -42.75 19.96
C GLN A 557 4.00 -41.96 20.91
N LYS A 558 5.32 -42.11 20.80
CA LYS A 558 6.29 -41.32 21.59
C LYS A 558 6.32 -39.85 21.21
N THR A 559 6.12 -39.53 19.93
CA THR A 559 6.15 -38.15 19.43
C THR A 559 4.93 -37.38 19.92
N GLY A 560 3.77 -38.03 19.95
CA GLY A 560 2.53 -37.50 20.52
C GLY A 560 1.31 -37.86 19.68
N ASN A 561 0.17 -37.28 20.06
CA ASN A 561 -1.07 -37.38 19.26
C ASN A 561 -1.21 -36.14 18.37
N LEU A 562 -1.34 -36.36 17.05
CA LEU A 562 -1.42 -35.29 16.05
C LEU A 562 -2.54 -34.28 16.32
N HIS A 563 -3.70 -34.76 16.80
CA HIS A 563 -4.89 -33.92 17.03
C HIS A 563 -4.75 -33.07 18.28
N VAL A 564 -4.20 -33.65 19.35
CA VAL A 564 -3.91 -32.91 20.59
C VAL A 564 -2.88 -31.82 20.31
N LEU A 565 -1.82 -32.14 19.56
CA LEU A 565 -0.80 -31.17 19.17
C LEU A 565 -1.39 -30.07 18.29
N SER A 566 -2.24 -30.42 17.32
CA SER A 566 -2.90 -29.46 16.43
C SER A 566 -3.82 -28.49 17.19
N GLU A 567 -4.62 -28.99 18.14
CA GLU A 567 -5.48 -28.13 18.96
C GLU A 567 -4.66 -27.25 19.92
N GLN A 568 -3.58 -27.77 20.50
CA GLN A 568 -2.66 -26.96 21.30
C GLN A 568 -1.98 -25.85 20.46
N ILE A 569 -1.53 -26.15 19.24
CA ILE A 569 -0.99 -25.16 18.29
C ILE A 569 -2.04 -24.07 18.04
N ARG A 570 -3.31 -24.45 17.82
CA ARG A 570 -4.41 -23.51 17.61
C ARG A 570 -4.63 -22.60 18.83
N GLN A 571 -4.61 -23.15 20.04
CA GLN A 571 -4.72 -22.39 21.28
C GLN A 571 -3.53 -21.44 21.47
N MET A 572 -2.31 -21.89 21.16
CA MET A 572 -1.10 -21.07 21.21
C MET A 572 -1.16 -19.91 20.22
N LYS A 573 -1.61 -20.14 18.98
CA LYS A 573 -1.83 -19.07 17.98
C LYS A 573 -2.86 -18.04 18.47
N LYS A 574 -3.94 -18.46 19.13
CA LYS A 574 -4.91 -17.54 19.75
C LYS A 574 -4.31 -16.70 20.89
N LYS A 575 -3.37 -17.24 21.66
CA LYS A 575 -2.69 -16.52 22.77
C LYS A 575 -1.64 -15.50 22.30
N GLN A 576 -1.17 -15.59 21.06
CA GLN A 576 -0.15 -14.69 20.53
C GLN A 576 -0.61 -13.22 20.50
N LYS A 577 -1.82 -12.96 19.99
CA LYS A 577 -2.40 -11.60 19.93
C LYS A 577 -2.47 -10.91 21.31
N PRO A 578 -3.12 -11.50 22.33
CA PRO A 578 -3.20 -10.86 23.64
C PRO A 578 -1.83 -10.69 24.28
N LEU A 579 -0.89 -11.63 24.08
CA LEU A 579 0.48 -11.50 24.58
C LEU A 579 1.20 -10.30 23.94
N ALA A 580 1.10 -10.12 22.61
CA ALA A 580 1.68 -8.98 21.92
C ALA A 580 1.08 -7.64 22.42
N ILE A 581 -0.24 -7.59 22.61
CA ILE A 581 -0.93 -6.42 23.16
C ILE A 581 -0.42 -6.09 24.56
N ASN A 582 -0.29 -7.10 25.43
CA ASN A 582 0.19 -6.89 26.80
C ASN A 582 1.63 -6.35 26.84
N ILE A 583 2.51 -6.85 25.96
CA ILE A 583 3.89 -6.32 25.81
C ILE A 583 3.85 -4.84 25.42
N LEU A 584 3.01 -4.46 24.45
CA LEU A 584 2.87 -3.07 24.01
C LEU A 584 2.32 -2.16 25.12
N LYS A 585 1.28 -2.60 25.84
CA LYS A 585 0.71 -1.89 26.98
C LYS A 585 1.75 -1.65 28.07
N GLY A 586 2.51 -2.68 28.42
CA GLY A 586 3.58 -2.62 29.41
C GLY A 586 4.66 -1.61 29.02
N ARG A 587 5.12 -1.67 27.77
CA ARG A 587 6.16 -0.76 27.25
C ARG A 587 5.71 0.70 27.19
N ARG A 588 4.48 0.95 26.74
CA ARG A 588 3.88 2.29 26.76
C ARG A 588 3.81 2.84 28.18
N ARG A 589 3.27 2.05 29.12
CA ARG A 589 3.12 2.43 30.53
C ARG A 589 4.47 2.83 31.14
N GLU A 590 5.50 2.03 30.93
CA GLU A 590 6.86 2.33 31.41
C GLU A 590 7.38 3.65 30.84
N SER A 591 7.21 3.85 29.54
CA SER A 591 7.68 5.05 28.83
C SER A 591 6.96 6.32 29.30
N LEU A 592 5.63 6.28 29.45
CA LEU A 592 4.83 7.42 29.95
C LEU A 592 5.11 7.72 31.42
N LYS A 593 5.24 6.69 32.28
CA LYS A 593 5.62 6.89 33.70
C LYS A 593 7.02 7.48 33.81
N GLY A 594 7.96 7.02 32.98
CA GLY A 594 9.30 7.59 32.88
C GLY A 594 9.27 9.07 32.48
N LEU A 595 8.46 9.44 31.50
CA LEU A 595 8.27 10.82 31.06
C LEU A 595 7.68 11.72 32.16
N LEU A 596 6.64 11.25 32.85
CA LEU A 596 5.91 12.07 33.83
C LEU A 596 6.61 12.19 35.19
N ARG A 597 7.44 11.20 35.56
CA ARG A 597 8.26 11.26 36.79
C ARG A 597 9.44 12.22 36.67
N ASP A 598 9.98 12.37 35.46
CA ASP A 598 11.12 13.24 35.20
C ASP A 598 10.66 14.67 34.91
N GLN A 599 10.99 15.61 35.82
CA GLN A 599 10.59 17.01 35.69
C GLN A 599 11.13 17.68 34.43
N ILE A 600 12.34 17.33 33.97
CA ILE A 600 12.95 17.90 32.77
C ILE A 600 12.20 17.41 31.53
N LYS A 601 11.92 16.10 31.45
CA LYS A 601 11.14 15.52 30.35
C LYS A 601 9.72 16.09 30.29
N ARG A 602 9.07 16.24 31.44
CA ARG A 602 7.74 16.86 31.55
C ARG A 602 7.73 18.31 31.06
N GLN A 603 8.73 19.11 31.43
CA GLN A 603 8.83 20.50 30.99
C GLN A 603 9.00 20.60 29.47
N ARG A 604 9.81 19.72 28.86
CA ARG A 604 9.98 19.65 27.40
C ARG A 604 8.67 19.30 26.69
N LEU A 605 7.87 18.39 27.26
CA LEU A 605 6.55 18.08 26.71
C LEU A 605 5.63 19.32 26.66
N ILE A 606 5.66 20.15 27.70
CA ILE A 606 4.91 21.42 27.74
C ILE A 606 5.38 22.37 26.63
N VAL A 607 6.69 22.51 26.45
CA VAL A 607 7.23 23.39 25.40
C VAL A 607 6.85 22.86 24.01
N HIS A 608 6.93 21.55 23.79
CA HIS A 608 6.54 20.95 22.54
C HIS A 608 5.04 21.16 22.24
N ALA A 609 4.16 20.87 23.20
CA ALA A 609 2.72 21.09 23.03
C ALA A 609 2.40 22.56 22.67
N LYS A 610 3.09 23.52 23.31
CA LYS A 610 2.99 24.94 22.95
C LYS A 610 3.50 25.25 21.53
N SER A 611 4.61 24.63 21.12
CA SER A 611 5.20 24.84 19.79
C SER A 611 4.28 24.39 18.65
N LEU A 612 3.46 23.35 18.86
CA LEU A 612 2.54 22.84 17.84
C LEU A 612 1.40 23.82 17.51
N VAL A 613 1.06 24.72 18.44
CA VAL A 613 -0.02 25.70 18.28
C VAL A 613 0.48 27.15 18.13
N GLU A 614 1.81 27.34 18.08
CA GLU A 614 2.44 28.65 17.98
C GLU A 614 2.17 29.28 16.59
N ARG A 615 1.60 30.50 16.60
CA ARG A 615 1.24 31.20 15.35
C ARG A 615 2.45 31.84 14.67
N LYS A 616 3.49 32.20 15.43
CA LYS A 616 4.71 32.82 14.89
C LYS A 616 5.65 31.75 14.35
N LYS A 617 5.63 31.50 13.03
CA LYS A 617 6.50 30.50 12.35
C LYS A 617 7.99 30.60 12.71
N ASN A 618 8.55 31.81 12.78
CA ASN A 618 9.96 31.99 13.15
C ASN A 618 10.27 31.58 14.59
N LEU A 619 9.32 31.79 15.51
CA LEU A 619 9.45 31.37 16.90
C LEU A 619 9.25 29.87 17.01
N GLN A 620 8.24 29.33 16.33
CA GLN A 620 7.97 27.89 16.24
C GLN A 620 9.20 27.12 15.73
N ASN A 621 9.79 27.53 14.61
CA ASN A 621 10.98 26.87 14.04
C ASN A 621 12.16 26.90 15.02
N ARG A 622 12.41 28.04 15.66
CA ARG A 622 13.48 28.15 16.68
C ARG A 622 13.24 27.23 17.87
N ILE A 623 11.99 27.09 18.32
CA ILE A 623 11.65 26.16 19.41
C ILE A 623 11.91 24.73 18.94
N LEU A 624 11.37 24.33 17.79
CA LEU A 624 11.52 22.98 17.23
C LEU A 624 13.00 22.58 17.02
N GLU A 625 13.84 23.50 16.52
CA GLU A 625 15.26 23.24 16.27
C GLU A 625 16.05 23.01 17.57
N ASN A 626 15.80 23.85 18.58
CA ASN A 626 16.52 23.82 19.86
C ASN A 626 15.99 22.75 20.83
N GLU A 627 14.75 22.29 20.65
CA GLU A 627 14.14 21.25 21.49
C GLU A 627 14.81 19.89 21.30
N ASP A 628 15.11 19.20 22.41
CA ASP A 628 15.54 17.81 22.38
C ASP A 628 14.32 16.90 22.43
N PHE A 629 13.96 16.36 21.27
CA PHE A 629 12.81 15.49 21.06
C PHE A 629 13.00 14.07 21.58
N LYS A 630 14.21 13.68 22.00
CA LYS A 630 14.49 12.30 22.42
C LYS A 630 13.54 11.82 23.53
N PRO A 631 13.24 12.58 24.60
CA PRO A 631 12.24 12.18 25.59
C PRO A 631 10.82 12.00 25.03
N LEU A 632 10.44 12.83 24.06
CA LEU A 632 9.13 12.75 23.41
C LEU A 632 9.03 11.48 22.56
N LEU A 633 10.09 11.15 21.82
CA LEU A 633 10.14 9.92 21.02
C LEU A 633 10.23 8.65 21.90
N GLU A 634 10.91 8.73 23.04
CA GLU A 634 10.91 7.64 24.03
C GLU A 634 9.50 7.39 24.59
N ALA A 635 8.73 8.46 24.86
CA ALA A 635 7.38 8.35 25.39
C ALA A 635 6.31 8.01 24.34
N PHE A 636 6.48 8.54 23.13
CA PHE A 636 5.58 8.40 21.99
C PHE A 636 6.37 7.83 20.81
N PRO A 637 6.51 6.51 20.74
CA PRO A 637 7.45 5.87 19.83
C PRO A 637 6.97 5.86 18.38
N CYS A 638 5.68 6.10 18.09
CA CYS A 638 5.16 6.19 16.73
C CYS A 638 4.51 7.54 16.43
N TRP A 639 4.89 8.14 15.30
CA TRP A 639 4.34 9.40 14.80
C TRP A 639 3.76 9.19 13.41
N CYS A 640 2.53 9.62 13.20
CA CYS A 640 1.77 9.45 11.97
C CYS A 640 1.51 10.85 11.37
N VAL A 641 2.05 11.15 10.17
CA VAL A 641 1.99 12.49 9.56
C VAL A 641 1.86 12.43 8.04
N THR A 642 1.36 13.49 7.39
CA THR A 642 1.39 13.56 5.92
C THR A 642 2.71 14.12 5.40
N THR A 643 3.13 13.70 4.20
CA THR A 643 4.45 14.06 3.63
C THR A 643 4.68 15.57 3.57
N TYR A 644 3.67 16.35 3.21
CA TYR A 644 3.76 17.81 3.13
C TYR A 644 3.64 18.53 4.48
N ALA A 645 3.00 17.92 5.48
CA ALA A 645 2.74 18.56 6.77
C ALA A 645 3.85 18.33 7.81
N ILE A 646 4.80 17.42 7.55
CA ILE A 646 5.83 17.02 8.51
C ILE A 646 6.66 18.18 9.04
N SER A 647 7.00 19.14 8.18
CA SER A 647 7.83 20.30 8.51
C SER A 647 7.26 21.17 9.62
N GLY A 648 5.93 21.23 9.75
CA GLY A 648 5.26 21.99 10.79
C GLY A 648 5.17 21.26 12.13
N SER A 649 5.44 19.95 12.17
CA SER A 649 5.24 19.13 13.37
C SER A 649 6.52 18.53 13.94
N LEU A 650 7.54 18.29 13.11
CA LEU A 650 8.78 17.63 13.52
C LEU A 650 10.00 18.39 12.99
N PRO A 651 11.05 18.61 13.81
CA PRO A 651 12.27 19.25 13.35
C PRO A 651 13.03 18.38 12.36
N LEU A 652 13.83 19.01 11.50
CA LEU A 652 14.71 18.31 10.57
C LEU A 652 16.02 17.88 11.25
N LYS A 653 15.96 16.77 12.01
CA LYS A 653 17.13 16.16 12.67
C LYS A 653 17.52 14.83 11.99
N PRO A 654 18.80 14.60 11.68
CA PRO A 654 19.24 13.37 11.01
C PRO A 654 19.03 12.15 11.91
N GLY A 655 18.46 11.07 11.37
CA GLY A 655 18.33 9.80 12.09
C GLY A 655 17.53 9.87 13.40
N MET A 656 16.63 10.86 13.50
CA MET A 656 15.73 11.09 14.63
C MET A 656 14.85 9.86 14.94
N PHE A 657 14.40 9.14 13.91
CA PHE A 657 13.65 7.90 14.00
C PHE A 657 14.51 6.71 13.63
N ASP A 658 14.26 5.55 14.23
CA ASP A 658 14.94 4.31 13.84
C ASP A 658 14.43 3.80 12.49
N VAL A 659 13.14 3.96 12.21
CA VAL A 659 12.49 3.55 10.95
C VAL A 659 11.48 4.61 10.49
N ALA A 660 11.51 4.99 9.22
CA ALA A 660 10.40 5.66 8.55
C ALA A 660 9.62 4.64 7.70
N ILE A 661 8.30 4.71 7.71
CA ILE A 661 7.41 3.94 6.84
C ILE A 661 6.68 4.95 5.96
N ILE A 662 6.84 4.87 4.65
CA ILE A 662 6.10 5.71 3.70
C ILE A 662 5.03 4.84 3.04
N ASP A 663 3.77 5.07 3.38
CA ASP A 663 2.61 4.37 2.84
C ASP A 663 2.01 5.11 1.65
N GLU A 664 1.40 4.36 0.72
CA GLU A 664 0.92 4.84 -0.58
C GLU A 664 2.04 5.59 -1.35
N ALA A 665 3.26 5.04 -1.31
CA ALA A 665 4.45 5.66 -1.87
C ALA A 665 4.41 5.82 -3.40
N SER A 666 3.57 5.04 -4.11
CA SER A 666 3.34 5.23 -5.55
C SER A 666 2.62 6.55 -5.87
N GLN A 667 1.93 7.13 -4.89
CA GLN A 667 1.29 8.44 -5.00
C GLN A 667 2.18 9.57 -4.46
N CYS A 668 3.33 9.27 -3.87
CA CYS A 668 4.20 10.28 -3.27
C CYS A 668 5.30 10.69 -4.26
N ASP A 669 5.48 12.01 -4.46
CA ASP A 669 6.63 12.53 -5.19
C ASP A 669 7.91 12.35 -4.36
N ILE A 670 9.05 12.25 -5.04
CA ILE A 670 10.36 12.01 -4.40
C ILE A 670 10.76 13.18 -3.48
N ALA A 671 10.39 14.41 -3.84
CA ALA A 671 10.83 15.62 -3.15
C ALA A 671 10.20 15.74 -1.75
N SER A 672 8.90 15.44 -1.61
CA SER A 672 8.19 15.45 -0.32
C SER A 672 8.63 14.31 0.61
N CYS A 673 9.13 13.20 0.06
CA CYS A 673 9.67 12.08 0.84
C CYS A 673 11.13 12.28 1.31
N PHE A 674 11.92 13.10 0.61
CA PHE A 674 13.34 13.32 0.91
C PHE A 674 13.60 13.75 2.36
N PRO A 675 12.84 14.69 2.95
CA PRO A 675 13.02 15.08 4.34
C PRO A 675 12.58 14.03 5.36
N ILE A 676 11.71 13.09 4.99
CA ILE A 676 11.35 11.94 5.83
C ILE A 676 12.52 10.96 5.89
N LEU A 677 13.13 10.66 4.74
CA LEU A 677 14.32 9.80 4.66
C LEU A 677 15.52 10.37 5.42
N PHE A 678 15.65 11.71 5.47
CA PHE A 678 16.65 12.37 6.30
C PHE A 678 16.42 12.16 7.80
N ARG A 679 15.15 12.15 8.24
CA ARG A 679 14.78 11.99 9.66
C ARG A 679 14.90 10.56 10.19
N ALA A 680 15.08 9.55 9.34
CA ALA A 680 15.11 8.16 9.79
C ALA A 680 16.42 7.45 9.44
N LYS A 681 16.82 6.47 10.27
CA LYS A 681 18.01 5.64 10.02
C LYS A 681 17.76 4.56 8.96
N ARG A 682 16.52 4.08 8.89
CA ARG A 682 16.05 3.08 7.91
C ARG A 682 14.70 3.51 7.33
N ALA A 683 14.35 3.01 6.15
CA ALA A 683 13.06 3.27 5.53
C ALA A 683 12.40 2.01 4.96
N VAL A 684 11.09 1.91 5.14
CA VAL A 684 10.20 0.93 4.49
C VAL A 684 9.24 1.70 3.62
N ILE A 685 9.28 1.45 2.32
CA ILE A 685 8.48 2.16 1.32
C ILE A 685 7.40 1.20 0.84
N VAL A 686 6.16 1.48 1.20
CA VAL A 686 4.99 0.65 0.90
C VAL A 686 4.17 1.33 -0.20
N GLY A 687 3.95 0.63 -1.30
CA GLY A 687 3.26 1.19 -2.46
C GLY A 687 2.84 0.12 -3.45
N ASP A 688 2.30 0.56 -4.58
CA ASP A 688 1.88 -0.31 -5.67
C ASP A 688 2.01 0.44 -6.99
N ASP A 689 2.97 0.03 -7.82
CA ASP A 689 3.28 0.58 -9.14
C ASP A 689 2.20 0.25 -10.18
N LYS A 690 1.27 -0.67 -9.86
CA LYS A 690 0.11 -1.01 -10.70
C LYS A 690 -1.15 -0.24 -10.31
N GLN A 691 -1.08 0.63 -9.30
CA GLN A 691 -2.13 1.60 -8.94
C GLN A 691 -1.73 3.02 -9.38
N LEU A 692 -2.63 3.98 -9.23
CA LEU A 692 -2.44 5.34 -9.76
C LEU A 692 -1.12 5.97 -9.26
N PRO A 693 -0.27 6.49 -10.19
CA PRO A 693 0.99 7.12 -9.86
C PRO A 693 0.78 8.50 -9.22
N HIS A 694 1.86 9.11 -8.74
CA HIS A 694 1.82 10.52 -8.35
C HIS A 694 1.65 11.40 -9.60
N LEU A 695 0.96 12.52 -9.41
CA LEU A 695 0.72 13.49 -10.46
C LEU A 695 1.72 14.64 -10.34
N SER A 696 2.31 15.04 -11.48
CA SER A 696 3.16 16.22 -11.59
C SER A 696 2.92 17.00 -12.88
N PHE A 697 2.91 18.32 -12.76
CA PHE A 697 2.68 19.28 -13.86
C PHE A 697 3.97 19.90 -14.39
N LEU A 698 5.12 19.42 -13.94
CA LEU A 698 6.40 19.93 -14.42
C LEU A 698 6.60 19.59 -15.91
N GLU A 699 6.98 20.58 -16.72
CA GLU A 699 7.29 20.38 -18.12
C GLU A 699 8.51 19.46 -18.32
N LYS A 700 8.48 18.57 -19.33
CA LYS A 700 9.59 17.64 -19.61
C LYS A 700 10.90 18.38 -19.92
N ALA A 701 10.80 19.47 -20.68
CA ALA A 701 11.95 20.28 -21.06
C ALA A 701 12.61 20.94 -19.84
N LYS A 702 11.79 21.49 -18.92
CA LYS A 702 12.26 22.09 -17.66
C LYS A 702 12.91 21.05 -16.75
N GLU A 703 12.30 19.89 -16.58
CA GLU A 703 12.89 18.79 -15.82
C GLU A 703 14.27 18.38 -16.37
N GLN A 704 14.37 18.18 -17.69
CA GLN A 704 15.64 17.82 -18.33
C GLN A 704 16.70 18.93 -18.19
N SER A 705 16.28 20.18 -18.25
CA SER A 705 17.14 21.34 -17.98
C SER A 705 17.70 21.30 -16.56
N PHE A 706 16.87 21.04 -15.54
CA PHE A 706 17.33 20.95 -14.15
C PHE A 706 18.27 19.76 -13.92
N LEU A 707 17.97 18.58 -14.47
CA LEU A 707 18.87 17.42 -14.40
C LEU A 707 20.26 17.74 -14.95
N SER A 708 20.32 18.47 -16.06
CA SER A 708 21.56 18.90 -16.72
C SER A 708 22.27 19.99 -15.92
N GLN A 709 21.54 21.00 -15.45
CA GLN A 709 22.04 22.11 -14.64
C GLN A 709 22.76 21.63 -13.38
N TYR A 710 22.17 20.66 -12.67
CA TYR A 710 22.75 20.11 -11.43
C TYR A 710 23.76 18.98 -11.68
N GLY A 711 24.04 18.64 -12.94
CA GLY A 711 25.03 17.65 -13.34
C GLY A 711 24.70 16.25 -12.79
N ILE A 712 23.44 15.84 -12.87
CA ILE A 712 22.99 14.48 -12.54
C ILE A 712 23.46 13.54 -13.67
N PRO A 713 24.29 12.51 -13.39
CA PRO A 713 24.81 11.62 -14.42
C PRO A 713 23.70 10.88 -15.16
N ASP A 714 23.87 10.64 -16.46
CA ASP A 714 22.86 10.01 -17.34
C ASP A 714 22.30 8.69 -16.78
N LYS A 715 23.16 7.86 -16.18
CA LYS A 715 22.76 6.60 -15.54
C LYS A 715 21.74 6.77 -14.40
N TYR A 716 21.68 7.95 -13.79
CA TYR A 716 20.76 8.31 -12.71
C TYR A 716 19.59 9.18 -13.19
N GLN A 717 19.64 9.77 -14.38
CA GLN A 717 18.59 10.69 -14.82
C GLN A 717 17.23 10.00 -14.96
N LEU A 718 17.17 8.80 -15.53
CA LEU A 718 15.92 8.07 -15.72
C LEU A 718 15.21 7.76 -14.39
N MET A 719 15.97 7.45 -13.34
CA MET A 719 15.41 7.10 -12.03
C MET A 719 15.05 8.31 -11.16
N TRP A 720 15.70 9.45 -11.36
CA TRP A 720 15.43 10.69 -10.62
C TRP A 720 14.48 11.65 -11.36
N ARG A 721 13.75 11.17 -12.38
CA ARG A 721 12.67 11.95 -13.00
C ARG A 721 11.56 12.23 -12.00
N PHE A 722 11.44 13.50 -11.64
CA PHE A 722 10.43 14.02 -10.72
C PHE A 722 9.01 13.88 -11.29
N ARG A 723 8.82 14.08 -12.60
CA ARG A 723 7.50 14.03 -13.25
C ARG A 723 6.93 12.62 -13.27
N THR A 724 7.75 11.62 -13.58
CA THR A 724 7.26 10.26 -13.92
C THR A 724 7.45 9.24 -12.81
N ASN A 725 8.43 9.41 -11.93
CA ASN A 725 8.76 8.39 -10.94
C ASN A 725 8.31 8.81 -9.55
N SER A 726 7.60 7.89 -8.90
CA SER A 726 7.20 8.03 -7.51
C SER A 726 8.32 7.65 -6.55
N MET A 727 8.10 7.90 -5.26
CA MET A 727 8.97 7.38 -4.20
C MET A 727 9.02 5.84 -4.20
N PHE A 728 7.94 5.17 -4.63
CA PHE A 728 7.93 3.71 -4.73
C PHE A 728 8.84 3.19 -5.85
N ASP A 729 8.81 3.82 -7.03
CA ASP A 729 9.65 3.42 -8.17
C ASP A 729 11.14 3.57 -7.84
N LEU A 730 11.49 4.69 -7.19
CA LEU A 730 12.83 4.93 -6.68
C LEU A 730 13.24 3.87 -5.64
N ALA A 731 12.29 3.48 -4.79
CA ALA A 731 12.53 2.53 -3.74
C ALA A 731 12.76 1.10 -4.25
N ASP A 732 11.97 0.66 -5.22
CA ASP A 732 12.11 -0.65 -5.84
C ASP A 732 13.49 -0.79 -6.49
N TYR A 733 13.99 0.28 -7.13
CA TYR A 733 15.34 0.31 -7.68
C TYR A 733 16.44 0.13 -6.62
N TYR A 734 16.37 0.85 -5.51
CA TYR A 734 17.41 0.77 -4.45
C TYR A 734 17.25 -0.44 -3.51
N SER A 735 16.11 -1.13 -3.57
CA SER A 735 15.80 -2.27 -2.72
C SER A 735 16.41 -3.55 -3.30
N MET A 736 17.46 -4.08 -2.66
CA MET A 736 18.02 -5.39 -3.03
C MET A 736 17.03 -6.56 -2.88
N ASN A 737 16.02 -6.40 -2.02
CA ASN A 737 15.03 -7.43 -1.67
C ASN A 737 13.63 -6.82 -1.58
N SER A 738 13.06 -6.37 -2.72
CA SER A 738 11.65 -5.95 -2.71
C SER A 738 10.74 -7.12 -2.35
N VAL A 739 9.72 -6.86 -1.54
CA VAL A 739 8.79 -7.87 -1.04
C VAL A 739 7.40 -7.58 -1.57
N MET A 740 6.85 -8.49 -2.35
CA MET A 740 5.45 -8.43 -2.76
C MET A 740 4.56 -9.13 -1.73
N LEU A 741 3.51 -8.45 -1.28
CA LEU A 741 2.45 -9.05 -0.48
C LEU A 741 1.56 -9.89 -1.39
N ASP A 742 1.42 -11.18 -1.06
CA ASP A 742 0.91 -12.22 -1.97
C ASP A 742 -0.39 -12.88 -1.50
N GLU A 743 -1.00 -12.42 -0.40
CA GLU A 743 -2.29 -12.94 0.09
C GLU A 743 -3.36 -11.85 -0.01
N HIS A 744 -4.42 -12.08 -0.80
CA HIS A 744 -5.50 -11.11 -1.06
C HIS A 744 -6.75 -11.43 -0.25
N PHE A 745 -7.22 -10.49 0.57
CA PHE A 745 -8.31 -10.69 1.55
C PHE A 745 -9.58 -9.88 1.27
N ARG A 746 -9.60 -9.04 0.21
CA ARG A 746 -10.69 -8.08 -0.03
C ARG A 746 -11.81 -8.66 -0.89
N SER A 747 -11.48 -8.97 -2.13
CA SER A 747 -12.41 -9.31 -3.20
C SER A 747 -12.55 -10.82 -3.37
N LEU A 748 -13.72 -11.25 -3.84
CA LEU A 748 -13.94 -12.63 -4.25
C LEU A 748 -13.05 -13.03 -5.44
N PRO A 749 -12.72 -14.33 -5.61
CA PRO A 749 -11.84 -14.80 -6.68
C PRO A 749 -12.21 -14.28 -8.07
N PRO A 750 -13.49 -14.30 -8.52
CA PRO A 750 -13.83 -13.79 -9.86
C PRO A 750 -13.50 -12.32 -10.07
N ILE A 751 -13.55 -11.49 -9.03
CA ILE A 751 -13.32 -10.05 -9.15
C ILE A 751 -11.83 -9.74 -9.35
N ILE A 752 -10.97 -10.35 -8.53
CA ILE A 752 -9.54 -10.02 -8.51
C ILE A 752 -8.73 -10.81 -9.55
N GLU A 753 -9.22 -11.95 -10.02
CA GLU A 753 -8.42 -12.88 -10.83
C GLU A 753 -7.96 -12.29 -12.17
N PHE A 754 -8.79 -11.48 -12.84
CA PHE A 754 -8.36 -10.75 -14.04
C PHE A 754 -7.16 -9.85 -13.73
N SER A 755 -7.29 -9.05 -12.67
CA SER A 755 -6.22 -8.15 -12.23
C SER A 755 -4.96 -8.92 -11.80
N ASN A 756 -5.13 -10.04 -11.09
CA ASN A 756 -4.05 -10.91 -10.65
C ASN A 756 -3.22 -11.43 -11.83
N ARG A 757 -3.88 -11.92 -12.89
CA ARG A 757 -3.21 -12.42 -14.09
C ARG A 757 -2.55 -11.30 -14.88
N GLU A 758 -3.29 -10.24 -15.16
CA GLU A 758 -2.89 -9.19 -16.08
C GLU A 758 -1.80 -8.27 -15.50
N PHE A 759 -1.95 -7.83 -14.24
CA PHE A 759 -1.05 -6.84 -13.65
C PHE A 759 0.00 -7.43 -12.70
N TYR A 760 -0.26 -8.62 -12.13
CA TYR A 760 0.56 -9.18 -11.05
C TYR A 760 1.18 -10.55 -11.37
N GLY A 761 0.91 -11.12 -12.55
CA GLY A 761 1.49 -12.38 -13.03
C GLY A 761 1.00 -13.63 -12.28
N GLY A 762 -0.23 -13.60 -11.74
CA GLY A 762 -0.83 -14.72 -11.02
C GLY A 762 -0.18 -15.02 -9.67
N ARG A 763 0.60 -14.08 -9.12
CA ARG A 763 1.37 -14.28 -7.89
C ARG A 763 0.53 -14.11 -6.61
N MET A 764 -0.67 -13.55 -6.68
CA MET A 764 -1.53 -13.39 -5.51
C MET A 764 -2.39 -14.64 -5.25
N ARG A 765 -2.49 -15.03 -3.99
CA ARG A 765 -3.38 -16.06 -3.46
C ARG A 765 -4.65 -15.41 -2.94
N VAL A 766 -5.79 -15.78 -3.49
CA VAL A 766 -7.08 -15.24 -3.05
C VAL A 766 -7.55 -15.99 -1.79
N MET A 767 -7.66 -15.26 -0.68
CA MET A 767 -7.98 -15.81 0.64
C MET A 767 -9.47 -15.77 0.97
N LYS A 768 -10.28 -15.06 0.15
CA LYS A 768 -11.74 -14.99 0.33
C LYS A 768 -12.40 -16.28 -0.15
N LYS A 769 -13.36 -16.76 0.65
CA LYS A 769 -14.21 -17.89 0.28
C LYS A 769 -15.23 -17.45 -0.77
N ASP A 770 -15.30 -18.19 -1.87
CA ASP A 770 -16.43 -18.08 -2.79
C ASP A 770 -17.56 -18.96 -2.27
N VAL A 771 -18.65 -18.32 -1.83
CA VAL A 771 -19.82 -19.00 -1.24
C VAL A 771 -20.81 -19.44 -2.34
N GLY A 772 -20.55 -19.13 -3.62
CA GLY A 772 -21.30 -19.66 -4.76
C GLY A 772 -22.74 -19.14 -4.94
N ASP A 773 -23.26 -18.36 -4.00
CA ASP A 773 -24.63 -17.84 -4.02
C ASP A 773 -24.74 -16.53 -4.81
N GLY A 774 -24.55 -16.58 -6.14
CA GLY A 774 -24.95 -15.50 -7.05
C GLY A 774 -23.95 -15.12 -8.15
N LYS A 775 -24.43 -14.31 -9.11
CA LYS A 775 -23.59 -13.73 -10.17
C LYS A 775 -22.67 -12.65 -9.60
N VAL A 776 -21.41 -12.98 -9.35
CA VAL A 776 -20.38 -12.06 -8.83
C VAL A 776 -20.03 -10.97 -9.85
N LEU A 777 -19.90 -11.35 -11.13
CA LEU A 777 -19.66 -10.45 -12.25
C LEU A 777 -20.86 -10.43 -13.19
N GLU A 778 -21.51 -9.27 -13.32
CA GLU A 778 -22.68 -9.05 -14.17
C GLU A 778 -22.37 -8.04 -15.27
N THR A 779 -22.92 -8.27 -16.46
CA THR A 779 -22.87 -7.33 -17.59
C THR A 779 -24.30 -6.96 -17.99
N VAL A 780 -24.57 -5.66 -18.05
CA VAL A 780 -25.83 -5.08 -18.48
C VAL A 780 -25.56 -4.35 -19.80
N MET A 781 -26.06 -4.92 -20.90
CA MET A 781 -25.98 -4.28 -22.22
C MET A 781 -27.01 -3.15 -22.32
N VAL A 782 -26.56 -1.99 -22.78
CA VAL A 782 -27.37 -0.78 -22.98
C VAL A 782 -27.36 -0.44 -24.48
N PRO A 783 -28.25 -1.03 -25.29
CA PRO A 783 -28.17 -0.97 -26.75
C PRO A 783 -28.36 0.44 -27.33
N ASP A 784 -29.12 1.30 -26.63
CA ASP A 784 -29.39 2.67 -27.05
C ASP A 784 -28.34 3.68 -26.56
N GLY A 785 -27.24 3.21 -25.96
CA GLY A 785 -26.21 4.07 -25.39
C GLY A 785 -25.54 4.97 -26.43
N ARG A 786 -25.35 6.22 -26.07
CA ARG A 786 -24.77 7.26 -26.93
C ARG A 786 -24.05 8.28 -26.07
N VAL A 787 -22.85 8.68 -26.48
CA VAL A 787 -22.07 9.73 -25.82
C VAL A 787 -22.46 11.10 -26.36
N ASP A 788 -22.67 12.09 -25.48
CA ASP A 788 -22.91 13.49 -25.87
C ASP A 788 -21.71 14.09 -26.63
N PHE A 789 -21.94 15.07 -27.51
CA PHE A 789 -20.85 15.74 -28.26
C PHE A 789 -20.04 16.72 -27.42
N ASP A 790 -20.68 17.38 -26.44
CA ASP A 790 -20.07 18.45 -25.65
C ASP A 790 -19.31 17.94 -24.40
N ALA A 791 -19.57 16.70 -23.98
CA ALA A 791 -18.94 16.08 -22.81
C ALA A 791 -19.06 14.54 -22.86
N THR A 792 -18.13 13.79 -22.28
CA THR A 792 -18.19 12.31 -22.28
C THR A 792 -19.27 11.80 -21.31
N ARG A 793 -20.54 11.87 -21.73
CA ARG A 793 -21.72 11.44 -20.97
C ARG A 793 -22.60 10.51 -21.77
N ASN A 794 -23.04 9.42 -21.16
CA ASN A 794 -23.92 8.43 -21.74
C ASN A 794 -25.21 8.30 -20.90
N LEU A 795 -26.23 9.09 -21.24
CA LEU A 795 -27.48 9.17 -20.48
C LEU A 795 -28.25 7.84 -20.41
N PRO A 796 -28.42 7.07 -21.50
CA PRO A 796 -29.06 5.75 -21.43
C PRO A 796 -28.36 4.79 -20.45
N GLU A 797 -27.02 4.85 -20.38
CA GLU A 797 -26.24 4.04 -19.44
C GLU A 797 -26.48 4.49 -17.99
N ILE A 798 -26.56 5.80 -17.74
CA ILE A 798 -26.92 6.37 -16.42
C ILE A 798 -28.32 5.92 -16.00
N GLU A 799 -29.30 5.98 -16.89
CA GLU A 799 -30.68 5.59 -16.58
C GLU A 799 -30.77 4.10 -16.21
N ALA A 800 -30.12 3.23 -16.98
CA ALA A 800 -30.04 1.81 -16.68
C ALA A 800 -29.36 1.54 -15.33
N LEU A 801 -28.26 2.25 -15.04
CA LEU A 801 -27.53 2.14 -13.78
C LEU A 801 -28.35 2.59 -12.59
N VAL A 802 -28.97 3.77 -12.66
CA VAL A 802 -29.78 4.33 -11.56
C VAL A 802 -30.99 3.45 -11.27
N LYS A 803 -31.63 2.90 -12.30
CA LYS A 803 -32.70 1.91 -12.12
C LYS A 803 -32.20 0.68 -11.36
N ARG A 804 -31.08 0.10 -11.79
CA ARG A 804 -30.50 -1.08 -11.15
C ARG A 804 -30.06 -0.80 -9.71
N LEU A 805 -29.50 0.38 -9.45
CA LEU A 805 -29.14 0.84 -8.11
C LEU A 805 -30.37 0.87 -7.19
N TYR A 806 -31.47 1.47 -7.67
CA TYR A 806 -32.72 1.55 -6.91
C TYR A 806 -33.23 0.15 -6.55
N ASP A 807 -33.24 -0.78 -7.50
CA ASP A 807 -33.67 -2.16 -7.27
C ASP A 807 -32.83 -2.85 -6.19
N ILE A 808 -31.49 -2.67 -6.22
CA ILE A 808 -30.57 -3.23 -5.23
C ILE A 808 -30.84 -2.66 -3.84
N VAL A 809 -30.97 -1.34 -3.72
CA VAL A 809 -31.22 -0.66 -2.44
C VAL A 809 -32.56 -1.13 -1.84
N VAL A 810 -33.62 -1.21 -2.65
CA VAL A 810 -34.93 -1.66 -2.18
C VAL A 810 -34.93 -3.13 -1.75
N GLU A 811 -34.21 -3.99 -2.47
CA GLU A 811 -34.08 -5.40 -2.11
C GLU A 811 -33.25 -5.59 -0.84
N ASP A 812 -32.14 -4.85 -0.69
CA ASP A 812 -31.26 -4.94 0.46
C ASP A 812 -31.92 -4.39 1.74
N GLU A 813 -32.68 -3.29 1.66
CA GLU A 813 -33.49 -2.79 2.79
C GLU A 813 -34.51 -3.82 3.30
N ARG A 814 -34.99 -4.72 2.42
CA ARG A 814 -35.90 -5.81 2.82
C ARG A 814 -35.17 -6.99 3.46
N LYS A 815 -33.96 -7.29 3.00
CA LYS A 815 -33.19 -8.48 3.44
C LYS A 815 -32.25 -8.20 4.62
N ASN A 816 -31.62 -7.03 4.65
CA ASN A 816 -30.55 -6.65 5.56
C ASN A 816 -30.76 -5.24 6.18
N PRO A 817 -31.88 -4.98 6.86
CA PRO A 817 -32.24 -3.63 7.33
C PRO A 817 -31.24 -3.03 8.33
N ASP A 818 -30.61 -3.86 9.17
CA ASP A 818 -29.70 -3.46 10.25
C ASP A 818 -28.23 -3.35 9.81
N ASN A 819 -27.87 -4.00 8.71
CA ASN A 819 -26.50 -4.01 8.19
C ASN A 819 -26.51 -3.97 6.65
N PRO A 820 -26.88 -2.81 6.08
CA PRO A 820 -27.02 -2.64 4.65
C PRO A 820 -25.68 -2.76 3.92
N VAL A 821 -25.70 -3.22 2.68
CA VAL A 821 -24.51 -3.30 1.83
C VAL A 821 -24.04 -1.91 1.43
N SER A 822 -22.72 -1.74 1.37
CA SER A 822 -22.09 -0.52 0.87
C SER A 822 -21.97 -0.52 -0.66
N ILE A 823 -22.30 0.60 -1.31
CA ILE A 823 -22.37 0.68 -2.78
C ILE A 823 -21.43 1.76 -3.33
N GLY A 824 -20.70 1.46 -4.40
CA GLY A 824 -19.91 2.43 -5.14
C GLY A 824 -20.33 2.51 -6.60
N ILE A 825 -20.31 3.72 -7.16
CA ILE A 825 -20.57 3.96 -8.57
C ILE A 825 -19.32 4.59 -9.16
N ILE A 826 -18.70 3.90 -10.11
CA ILE A 826 -17.44 4.32 -10.71
C ILE A 826 -17.65 4.58 -12.19
N SER A 827 -17.15 5.73 -12.65
CA SER A 827 -16.94 5.98 -14.06
C SER A 827 -15.57 6.63 -14.29
N PRO A 828 -14.84 6.26 -15.35
CA PRO A 828 -13.55 6.88 -15.64
C PRO A 828 -13.68 8.36 -16.03
N PHE A 829 -14.85 8.79 -16.51
CA PHE A 829 -15.07 10.15 -17.00
C PHE A 829 -15.83 11.01 -15.99
N ARG A 830 -15.29 12.18 -15.64
CA ARG A 830 -15.91 13.08 -14.64
C ARG A 830 -17.27 13.62 -15.05
N ALA A 831 -17.49 13.91 -16.33
CA ALA A 831 -18.79 14.36 -16.83
C ALA A 831 -19.91 13.35 -16.55
N GLN A 832 -19.61 12.05 -16.73
CA GLN A 832 -20.50 10.95 -16.39
C GLN A 832 -20.76 10.90 -14.88
N VAL A 833 -19.72 11.06 -14.05
CA VAL A 833 -19.80 11.06 -12.58
C VAL A 833 -20.70 12.18 -12.06
N GLU A 834 -20.54 13.41 -12.55
CA GLU A 834 -21.34 14.55 -12.10
C GLU A 834 -22.82 14.38 -12.50
N GLN A 835 -23.08 13.85 -13.70
CA GLN A 835 -24.44 13.52 -14.12
C GLN A 835 -25.04 12.36 -13.30
N LEU A 836 -24.25 11.35 -12.94
CA LEU A 836 -24.67 10.25 -12.05
C LEU A 836 -25.05 10.79 -10.66
N LYS A 837 -24.27 11.71 -10.08
CA LYS A 837 -24.62 12.34 -8.79
C LYS A 837 -25.98 13.03 -8.84
N VAL A 838 -26.25 13.77 -9.92
CA VAL A 838 -27.54 14.45 -10.14
C VAL A 838 -28.69 13.46 -10.33
N SER A 839 -28.49 12.38 -11.09
CA SER A 839 -29.54 11.39 -11.34
C SER A 839 -29.84 10.53 -10.12
N VAL A 840 -28.82 10.15 -9.34
CA VAL A 840 -28.99 9.37 -8.11
C VAL A 840 -29.74 10.18 -7.05
N SER A 841 -29.43 11.47 -6.87
CA SER A 841 -30.12 12.33 -5.90
C SER A 841 -31.61 12.57 -6.21
N LYS A 842 -32.05 12.28 -7.45
CA LYS A 842 -33.48 12.35 -7.83
C LYS A 842 -34.26 11.10 -7.44
N VAL A 843 -33.59 9.97 -7.25
CA VAL A 843 -34.20 8.65 -7.05
C VAL A 843 -34.01 8.15 -5.62
N LEU A 844 -32.89 8.48 -4.98
CA LEU A 844 -32.58 8.10 -3.60
C LEU A 844 -32.53 9.30 -2.67
N SER A 845 -32.99 9.11 -1.43
CA SER A 845 -32.90 10.13 -0.39
C SER A 845 -31.50 10.19 0.23
N ASP A 846 -31.13 11.34 0.80
CA ASP A 846 -29.86 11.53 1.53
C ASP A 846 -29.69 10.56 2.72
N HIS A 847 -30.79 10.06 3.27
CA HIS A 847 -30.76 9.04 4.32
C HIS A 847 -30.29 7.69 3.75
N MET A 848 -30.85 7.24 2.63
CA MET A 848 -30.46 6.00 1.96
C MET A 848 -29.01 6.07 1.45
N VAL A 849 -28.61 7.20 0.88
CA VAL A 849 -27.22 7.43 0.42
C VAL A 849 -26.23 7.25 1.56
N ARG A 850 -26.49 7.82 2.74
CA ARG A 850 -25.64 7.66 3.92
C ARG A 850 -25.69 6.25 4.50
N LYS A 851 -26.89 5.66 4.60
CA LYS A 851 -27.11 4.33 5.16
C LYS A 851 -26.36 3.24 4.36
N HIS A 852 -26.42 3.29 3.02
CA HIS A 852 -25.67 2.39 2.12
C HIS A 852 -24.26 2.89 1.77
N GLN A 853 -23.77 3.95 2.43
CA GLN A 853 -22.45 4.54 2.16
C GLN A 853 -22.17 4.76 0.66
N ILE A 854 -23.17 5.23 -0.08
CA ILE A 854 -23.11 5.35 -1.54
C ILE A 854 -22.10 6.43 -1.90
N GLU A 855 -21.07 6.03 -2.64
CA GLU A 855 -20.08 6.95 -3.18
C GLU A 855 -20.09 6.91 -4.71
N ILE A 856 -19.96 8.08 -5.33
CA ILE A 856 -20.00 8.26 -6.79
C ILE A 856 -18.77 9.07 -7.18
N GLY A 857 -17.90 8.50 -8.00
CA GLY A 857 -16.59 9.08 -8.26
C GLY A 857 -15.85 8.45 -9.42
N THR A 858 -14.69 9.02 -9.74
CA THR A 858 -13.74 8.41 -10.67
C THR A 858 -12.88 7.37 -9.96
N ALA A 859 -12.08 6.60 -10.72
CA ALA A 859 -11.14 5.65 -10.12
C ALA A 859 -10.18 6.32 -9.12
N HIS A 860 -9.80 7.59 -9.36
CA HIS A 860 -9.01 8.41 -8.44
C HIS A 860 -9.73 8.65 -7.10
N THR A 861 -11.04 8.93 -7.13
CA THR A 861 -11.84 9.13 -5.91
C THR A 861 -11.89 7.87 -5.05
N PHE A 862 -12.00 6.70 -5.69
CA PHE A 862 -12.04 5.39 -5.01
C PHE A 862 -10.66 4.83 -4.62
N GLN A 863 -9.59 5.63 -4.77
CA GLN A 863 -8.26 5.21 -4.36
C GLN A 863 -8.19 5.06 -2.84
N GLY A 864 -7.73 3.91 -2.38
CA GLY A 864 -7.75 3.57 -0.96
C GLY A 864 -9.14 3.30 -0.38
N ASP A 865 -10.20 3.27 -1.20
CA ASP A 865 -11.55 2.91 -0.78
C ASP A 865 -12.07 1.64 -1.49
N GLU A 866 -13.15 1.08 -0.94
CA GLU A 866 -13.78 -0.18 -1.36
C GLU A 866 -15.25 -0.23 -0.97
N ARG A 867 -16.04 -0.98 -1.72
CA ARG A 867 -17.49 -1.17 -1.48
C ARG A 867 -17.88 -2.63 -1.69
N ASP A 868 -19.00 -3.03 -1.08
CA ASP A 868 -19.54 -4.38 -1.25
C ASP A 868 -19.97 -4.65 -2.69
N ILE A 869 -20.66 -3.66 -3.27
CA ILE A 869 -21.13 -3.68 -4.65
C ILE A 869 -20.54 -2.48 -5.40
N ILE A 870 -19.97 -2.72 -6.58
CA ILE A 870 -19.57 -1.67 -7.52
C ILE A 870 -20.45 -1.72 -8.77
N LEU A 871 -21.02 -0.56 -9.12
CA LEU A 871 -21.67 -0.31 -10.39
C LEU A 871 -20.68 0.45 -11.30
N MET A 872 -20.23 -0.20 -12.37
CA MET A 872 -19.26 0.34 -13.32
C MET A 872 -19.98 0.93 -14.53
N SER A 873 -19.88 2.25 -14.71
CA SER A 873 -20.31 2.95 -15.93
C SER A 873 -19.09 3.31 -16.78
N TRP A 874 -18.92 2.62 -17.89
CA TRP A 874 -17.79 2.83 -18.81
C TRP A 874 -17.99 4.04 -19.72
N ALA A 875 -19.22 4.54 -19.85
CA ALA A 875 -19.60 5.69 -20.70
C ALA A 875 -19.03 5.61 -22.13
N PHE A 876 -18.93 4.39 -22.66
CA PHE A 876 -18.36 4.10 -23.96
C PHE A 876 -19.41 3.48 -24.88
N ALA A 877 -19.77 4.23 -25.92
CA ALA A 877 -20.77 3.89 -26.92
C ALA A 877 -20.19 3.90 -28.36
N PRO A 878 -20.93 3.44 -29.39
CA PRO A 878 -20.45 3.41 -30.78
C PRO A 878 -19.96 4.75 -31.32
N ASN A 879 -20.51 5.87 -30.85
CA ASN A 879 -20.14 7.22 -31.28
C ASN A 879 -19.07 7.91 -30.42
N SER A 880 -18.40 7.17 -29.53
CA SER A 880 -17.34 7.74 -28.67
C SER A 880 -16.09 8.11 -29.47
N PHE A 881 -15.36 9.10 -28.99
CA PHE A 881 -14.07 9.50 -29.58
C PHE A 881 -13.00 8.42 -29.35
N PRO A 882 -12.05 8.21 -30.29
CA PRO A 882 -10.95 7.27 -30.12
C PRO A 882 -10.11 7.50 -28.86
N GLN A 883 -9.90 8.77 -28.49
CA GLN A 883 -9.12 9.18 -27.31
C GLN A 883 -9.75 8.66 -26.01
N SER A 884 -11.09 8.57 -25.94
CA SER A 884 -11.80 8.00 -24.79
C SER A 884 -11.39 6.54 -24.57
N LEU A 885 -11.24 5.76 -25.65
CA LEU A 885 -10.79 4.37 -25.56
C LEU A 885 -9.31 4.29 -25.12
N THR A 886 -8.44 5.17 -25.63
CA THR A 886 -7.05 5.25 -25.17
C THR A 886 -6.93 5.57 -23.68
N PHE A 887 -7.79 6.48 -23.19
CA PHE A 887 -7.85 6.82 -21.77
C PHE A 887 -8.30 5.65 -20.90
N LEU A 888 -9.36 4.93 -21.32
CA LEU A 888 -9.84 3.72 -20.66
C LEU A 888 -8.77 2.63 -20.56
N GLN A 889 -7.91 2.52 -21.58
CA GLN A 889 -6.85 1.52 -21.64
C GLN A 889 -5.61 1.89 -20.81
N LYS A 890 -5.59 3.01 -20.06
CA LYS A 890 -4.50 3.30 -19.11
C LYS A 890 -4.44 2.21 -18.02
N PRO A 891 -3.33 1.44 -17.92
CA PRO A 891 -3.24 0.27 -17.03
C PRO A 891 -3.59 0.55 -15.56
N ASN A 892 -2.98 1.58 -14.97
CA ASN A 892 -3.14 1.92 -13.56
C ASN A 892 -4.57 2.38 -13.23
N LEU A 893 -5.18 3.17 -14.12
CA LEU A 893 -6.56 3.64 -13.98
C LEU A 893 -7.54 2.45 -14.04
N PHE A 894 -7.37 1.59 -15.04
CA PHE A 894 -8.21 0.41 -15.26
C PHE A 894 -8.12 -0.56 -14.08
N ASN A 895 -6.90 -0.86 -13.63
CA ASN A 895 -6.65 -1.77 -12.51
C ASN A 895 -7.27 -1.24 -11.21
N VAL A 896 -7.16 0.07 -10.92
CA VAL A 896 -7.82 0.65 -9.75
C VAL A 896 -9.34 0.47 -9.84
N ALA A 897 -9.95 0.80 -10.98
CA ALA A 897 -11.39 0.74 -11.15
C ALA A 897 -11.98 -0.66 -10.89
N ILE A 898 -11.39 -1.71 -11.47
CA ILE A 898 -11.92 -3.08 -11.37
C ILE A 898 -11.65 -3.77 -10.02
N THR A 899 -10.77 -3.21 -9.17
CA THR A 899 -10.35 -3.81 -7.88
C THR A 899 -11.01 -3.20 -6.65
N ARG A 900 -12.07 -2.39 -6.83
CA ARG A 900 -12.77 -1.70 -5.72
C ARG A 900 -13.88 -2.51 -5.05
N ALA A 901 -14.39 -3.55 -5.71
CA ALA A 901 -15.51 -4.35 -5.21
C ALA A 901 -15.04 -5.46 -4.27
N ARG A 902 -15.79 -5.70 -3.18
CA ARG A 902 -15.61 -6.87 -2.31
C ARG A 902 -16.39 -8.08 -2.80
N TYR A 903 -17.67 -7.91 -3.14
CA TYR A 903 -18.58 -9.04 -3.39
C TYR A 903 -19.23 -9.05 -4.77
N LYS A 904 -19.50 -7.88 -5.38
CA LYS A 904 -20.17 -7.85 -6.69
C LYS A 904 -19.75 -6.67 -7.56
N VAL A 905 -19.61 -6.92 -8.86
CA VAL A 905 -19.41 -5.90 -9.90
C VAL A 905 -20.52 -6.01 -10.94
N ILE A 906 -21.16 -4.89 -11.28
CA ILE A 906 -22.14 -4.80 -12.37
C ILE A 906 -21.62 -3.80 -13.40
N ASN A 907 -21.32 -4.27 -14.60
CA ASN A 907 -20.78 -3.48 -15.70
C ASN A 907 -21.91 -3.04 -16.64
N PHE A 908 -22.06 -1.74 -16.87
CA PHE A 908 -22.98 -1.18 -17.85
C PHE A 908 -22.20 -0.86 -19.12
N VAL A 909 -22.57 -1.52 -20.21
CA VAL A 909 -21.80 -1.50 -21.46
C VAL A 909 -22.72 -1.14 -22.61
N SER A 910 -22.35 -0.13 -23.38
CA SER A 910 -23.17 0.43 -24.46
C SER A 910 -22.73 0.02 -25.87
N ARG A 911 -21.73 -0.85 -25.99
CA ARG A 911 -21.20 -1.35 -27.26
C ARG A 911 -20.76 -2.81 -27.11
N ASP A 912 -20.97 -3.63 -28.14
CA ASP A 912 -20.50 -5.02 -28.10
C ASP A 912 -18.96 -5.07 -27.95
N PRO A 913 -18.43 -5.79 -26.94
CA PRO A 913 -16.99 -5.97 -26.77
C PRO A 913 -16.26 -6.57 -27.98
N LYS A 914 -16.96 -7.33 -28.84
CA LYS A 914 -16.39 -7.96 -30.04
C LYS A 914 -16.03 -6.94 -31.12
N ASP A 915 -16.67 -5.77 -31.11
CA ASP A 915 -16.44 -4.67 -32.05
C ASP A 915 -15.31 -3.73 -31.61
N LEU A 916 -14.61 -4.05 -30.52
CA LEU A 916 -13.51 -3.27 -29.97
C LEU A 916 -12.16 -3.74 -30.52
N GLN A 917 -11.21 -2.78 -30.65
CA GLN A 917 -9.81 -3.13 -30.84
C GLN A 917 -9.27 -3.91 -29.64
N GLU A 918 -8.20 -4.68 -29.85
CA GLU A 918 -7.52 -5.38 -28.76
C GLU A 918 -7.03 -4.40 -27.68
N GLY A 919 -7.12 -4.82 -26.42
CA GLY A 919 -6.73 -4.02 -25.26
C GLY A 919 -7.52 -4.38 -24.00
N LEU A 920 -7.08 -3.82 -22.87
CA LEU A 920 -7.53 -4.19 -21.50
C LEU A 920 -9.05 -4.28 -21.33
N PHE A 921 -9.80 -3.33 -21.90
CA PHE A 921 -11.26 -3.31 -21.75
C PHE A 921 -11.92 -4.49 -22.47
N ARG A 922 -11.46 -4.83 -23.68
CA ARG A 922 -11.97 -5.99 -24.43
C ARG A 922 -11.62 -7.29 -23.72
N ASP A 923 -10.38 -7.41 -23.24
CA ASP A 923 -9.90 -8.61 -22.55
C ASP A 923 -10.67 -8.83 -21.24
N TYR A 924 -10.96 -7.76 -20.50
CA TYR A 924 -11.78 -7.82 -19.29
C TYR A 924 -13.22 -8.25 -19.58
N MET A 925 -13.84 -7.73 -20.64
CA MET A 925 -15.19 -8.14 -21.04
C MET A 925 -15.23 -9.61 -21.48
N ALA A 926 -14.23 -10.07 -22.24
CA ALA A 926 -14.10 -11.47 -22.63
C ALA A 926 -13.92 -12.39 -21.42
N TYR A 927 -13.13 -11.96 -20.43
CA TYR A 927 -12.99 -12.68 -19.15
C TYR A 927 -14.32 -12.80 -18.40
N ILE A 928 -15.15 -11.75 -18.36
CA ILE A 928 -16.48 -11.82 -17.74
C ILE A 928 -17.39 -12.80 -18.48
N GLU A 929 -17.40 -12.77 -19.82
CA GLU A 929 -18.18 -13.70 -20.65
C GLU A 929 -17.76 -15.15 -20.38
N GLU A 930 -16.44 -15.43 -20.33
CA GLU A 930 -15.90 -16.75 -19.98
C GLU A 930 -16.32 -17.19 -18.57
N TYR A 931 -16.24 -16.31 -17.57
CA TYR A 931 -16.69 -16.59 -16.21
C TYR A 931 -18.18 -16.93 -16.16
N GLN A 932 -19.02 -16.15 -16.84
CA GLN A 932 -20.47 -16.37 -16.88
C GLN A 932 -20.83 -17.70 -17.56
N ASN A 933 -20.16 -18.04 -18.66
CA ASN A 933 -20.33 -19.32 -19.35
C ASN A 933 -19.91 -20.50 -18.46
N LYS A 934 -18.78 -20.38 -17.75
CA LYS A 934 -18.32 -21.39 -16.78
C LYS A 934 -19.32 -21.60 -15.65
N GLN A 935 -19.87 -20.52 -15.07
CA GLN A 935 -20.89 -20.63 -14.02
C GLN A 935 -22.17 -21.32 -14.50
N GLN A 936 -22.57 -21.09 -15.75
CA GLN A 936 -23.72 -21.79 -16.35
C GLN A 936 -23.43 -23.28 -16.57
N ALA A 937 -22.22 -23.62 -17.02
CA ALA A 937 -21.79 -25.01 -17.21
C ALA A 937 -21.67 -25.79 -15.89
N LEU A 938 -21.20 -25.14 -14.81
CA LEU A 938 -21.06 -25.74 -13.47
C LEU A 938 -22.40 -26.10 -12.80
N ASN A 939 -23.53 -25.56 -13.29
CA ASN A 939 -24.86 -25.95 -12.84
C ASN A 939 -25.33 -27.30 -13.42
N ASN A 940 -24.50 -27.96 -14.24
CA ASN A 940 -24.76 -29.29 -14.78
C ASN A 940 -24.15 -30.36 -13.85
N PRO A 941 -24.95 -31.26 -13.24
CA PRO A 941 -24.54 -32.09 -12.10
C PRO A 941 -23.69 -33.33 -12.42
N ASP A 942 -23.17 -33.49 -13.64
CA ASP A 942 -22.31 -34.63 -13.97
C ASP A 942 -20.90 -34.42 -13.39
N ILE A 943 -20.61 -35.09 -12.28
CA ILE A 943 -19.33 -35.04 -11.55
C ILE A 943 -18.40 -36.12 -12.12
N ASP A 944 -17.21 -35.71 -12.57
CA ASP A 944 -16.14 -36.59 -13.06
C ASP A 944 -15.59 -37.48 -11.93
N GLU A 945 -15.47 -38.79 -12.19
CA GLU A 945 -14.96 -39.77 -11.22
C GLU A 945 -13.45 -39.63 -10.94
N ASN A 946 -12.72 -38.84 -11.73
CA ASN A 946 -11.25 -38.68 -11.66
C ASN A 946 -10.73 -37.58 -10.70
N ILE A 947 -11.56 -37.04 -9.80
CA ILE A 947 -11.21 -35.88 -8.97
C ILE A 947 -10.42 -36.24 -7.69
N TYR A 948 -10.55 -37.47 -7.17
CA TYR A 948 -9.89 -37.88 -5.92
C TYR A 948 -8.45 -38.32 -6.15
N LYS A 949 -7.53 -37.93 -5.27
CA LYS A 949 -6.11 -38.29 -5.37
C LYS A 949 -5.86 -39.75 -5.00
N ASN A 950 -6.62 -40.27 -4.03
CA ASN A 950 -6.43 -41.63 -3.54
C ASN A 950 -7.72 -42.31 -3.09
N LYS A 951 -7.63 -43.63 -2.85
CA LYS A 951 -8.77 -44.47 -2.45
C LYS A 951 -9.38 -44.07 -1.11
N LEU A 952 -8.54 -43.68 -0.14
CA LEU A 952 -8.99 -43.30 1.20
C LEU A 952 -9.80 -42.00 1.16
N GLU A 953 -9.32 -40.99 0.42
CA GLU A 953 -10.03 -39.74 0.21
C GLU A 953 -11.44 -39.97 -0.35
N ARG A 954 -11.56 -40.87 -1.35
CA ARG A 954 -12.85 -41.28 -1.91
C ARG A 954 -13.76 -41.94 -0.86
N GLU A 955 -13.22 -42.84 -0.04
CA GLU A 955 -13.96 -43.55 1.01
C GLU A 955 -14.50 -42.60 2.08
N ILE A 956 -13.66 -41.66 2.55
CA ILE A 956 -14.05 -40.61 3.50
C ILE A 956 -15.15 -39.74 2.90
N ALA A 957 -14.97 -39.28 1.66
CA ALA A 957 -15.95 -38.43 0.98
C ALA A 957 -17.31 -39.12 0.82
N GLN A 958 -17.32 -40.39 0.42
CA GLN A 958 -18.56 -41.16 0.28
C GLN A 958 -19.27 -41.32 1.63
N THR A 959 -18.52 -41.67 2.68
CA THR A 959 -19.10 -41.86 4.02
C THR A 959 -19.71 -40.57 4.56
N LEU A 960 -19.07 -39.42 4.35
CA LEU A 960 -19.62 -38.13 4.75
C LEU A 960 -20.87 -37.73 3.96
N ARG A 961 -20.95 -38.07 2.66
CA ARG A 961 -22.15 -37.86 1.85
C ARG A 961 -23.32 -38.73 2.31
N GLU A 962 -23.05 -39.99 2.66
CA GLU A 962 -24.07 -40.89 3.23
C GLU A 962 -24.63 -40.35 4.56
N LEU A 963 -23.83 -39.58 5.30
CA LEU A 963 -24.26 -38.86 6.52
C LEU A 963 -24.97 -37.51 6.24
N GLY A 964 -25.16 -37.13 4.98
CA GLY A 964 -25.90 -35.93 4.57
C GLY A 964 -25.06 -34.66 4.40
N HIS A 965 -23.73 -34.76 4.40
CA HIS A 965 -22.85 -33.60 4.19
C HIS A 965 -22.53 -33.36 2.71
N LYS A 966 -22.38 -32.09 2.32
CA LYS A 966 -21.93 -31.69 0.99
C LYS A 966 -20.40 -31.80 0.94
N VAL A 967 -19.87 -32.71 0.11
CA VAL A 967 -18.42 -32.93 -0.01
C VAL A 967 -17.93 -32.66 -1.43
N ARG A 968 -16.93 -31.77 -1.55
CA ARG A 968 -16.20 -31.47 -2.78
C ARG A 968 -14.75 -31.90 -2.63
N ALA A 969 -14.21 -32.63 -3.61
CA ALA A 969 -12.82 -33.07 -3.63
C ALA A 969 -11.96 -32.19 -4.54
N GLY A 970 -10.65 -32.16 -4.31
CA GLY A 970 -9.68 -31.48 -5.19
C GLY A 970 -9.91 -29.97 -5.33
N VAL A 971 -10.47 -29.32 -4.31
CA VAL A 971 -10.81 -27.90 -4.36
C VAL A 971 -9.55 -27.06 -4.15
N GLU A 972 -9.35 -26.06 -5.02
CA GLU A 972 -8.28 -25.09 -4.83
C GLU A 972 -8.72 -24.01 -3.83
N ILE A 973 -8.00 -23.88 -2.72
CA ILE A 973 -8.22 -22.89 -1.66
C ILE A 973 -6.94 -22.08 -1.49
N ALA A 974 -7.00 -20.78 -1.74
CA ALA A 974 -5.84 -19.88 -1.62
C ALA A 974 -4.60 -20.34 -2.44
N GLY A 975 -4.83 -20.88 -3.64
CA GLY A 975 -3.76 -21.39 -4.51
C GLY A 975 -3.17 -22.74 -4.06
N LEU A 976 -3.84 -23.44 -3.14
CA LEU A 976 -3.43 -24.74 -2.63
C LEU A 976 -4.54 -25.77 -2.87
N SER A 977 -4.15 -26.98 -3.29
CA SER A 977 -5.08 -28.11 -3.41
C SER A 977 -5.46 -28.61 -2.01
N ALA A 978 -6.72 -28.41 -1.61
CA ALA A 978 -7.32 -29.04 -0.45
C ALA A 978 -7.91 -30.40 -0.85
N ASP A 979 -7.77 -31.41 0.01
CA ASP A 979 -8.21 -32.76 -0.33
C ASP A 979 -9.74 -32.84 -0.35
N LEU A 980 -10.39 -32.60 0.79
CA LEU A 980 -11.85 -32.60 0.89
C LEU A 980 -12.37 -31.32 1.55
N LEU A 981 -13.31 -30.64 0.90
CA LEU A 981 -14.09 -29.54 1.45
C LEU A 981 -15.48 -30.02 1.83
N VAL A 982 -15.86 -29.83 3.09
CA VAL A 982 -17.13 -30.30 3.67
C VAL A 982 -18.02 -29.12 4.08
N ASP A 983 -19.26 -29.12 3.60
CA ASP A 983 -20.31 -28.12 3.83
C ASP A 983 -19.87 -26.66 3.58
N ASP A 984 -18.85 -26.47 2.73
CA ASP A 984 -18.20 -25.18 2.50
C ASP A 984 -17.67 -24.50 3.79
N LYS A 985 -17.50 -25.29 4.86
CA LYS A 985 -17.14 -24.84 6.23
C LYS A 985 -15.74 -25.25 6.64
N PHE A 986 -15.38 -26.51 6.46
CA PHE A 986 -14.10 -27.06 6.94
C PHE A 986 -13.47 -27.99 5.90
N VAL A 987 -12.15 -28.09 5.98
CA VAL A 987 -11.32 -28.91 5.10
C VAL A 987 -10.85 -30.13 5.88
N ILE A 988 -10.88 -31.29 5.22
CA ILE A 988 -10.25 -32.52 5.70
C ILE A 988 -9.02 -32.77 4.84
N GLU A 989 -7.88 -32.84 5.49
CA GLU A 989 -6.60 -33.26 4.90
C GLU A 989 -6.37 -34.74 5.20
N VAL A 990 -6.08 -35.53 4.17
CA VAL A 990 -5.90 -36.99 4.26
C VAL A 990 -4.41 -37.29 4.23
N ASP A 991 -3.85 -37.53 5.41
CA ASP A 991 -2.42 -37.79 5.62
C ASP A 991 -2.11 -39.30 5.60
N GLY A 992 -0.85 -39.65 5.34
CA GLY A 992 -0.43 -41.05 5.36
C GLY A 992 -0.74 -41.80 4.06
N VAL A 993 -0.93 -41.11 2.94
CA VAL A 993 -1.05 -41.70 1.59
C VAL A 993 -0.22 -40.86 0.63
N GLU A 994 0.41 -41.46 -0.38
CA GLU A 994 1.19 -40.68 -1.36
C GLU A 994 0.27 -39.74 -2.17
N ASP A 995 0.58 -38.45 -2.11
CA ASP A 995 0.10 -37.48 -3.09
C ASP A 995 0.82 -37.72 -4.42
N SER A 996 0.07 -37.67 -5.54
CA SER A 996 0.64 -37.76 -6.89
C SER A 996 1.63 -36.64 -7.21
N GLU A 997 1.57 -35.52 -6.48
CA GLU A 997 2.48 -34.38 -6.59
C GLU A 997 3.12 -34.05 -5.24
N ARG A 998 4.44 -33.80 -5.23
CA ARG A 998 5.12 -33.37 -4.00
C ARG A 998 4.68 -31.95 -3.64
N PRO A 999 4.17 -31.69 -2.42
CA PRO A 999 3.77 -30.37 -2.03
C PRO A 999 4.99 -29.43 -1.96
N THR A 1000 4.84 -28.22 -2.51
CA THR A 1000 5.85 -27.16 -2.49
C THR A 1000 6.05 -26.54 -1.10
N VAL A 1001 5.16 -26.86 -0.16
CA VAL A 1001 5.02 -26.25 1.16
C VAL A 1001 4.83 -27.37 2.19
N SER A 1002 5.32 -27.18 3.42
CA SER A 1002 5.11 -28.16 4.50
C SER A 1002 3.62 -28.30 4.87
N ASN A 1003 3.23 -29.42 5.45
CA ASN A 1003 1.84 -29.73 5.77
C ASN A 1003 1.23 -28.74 6.77
N MET A 1004 1.97 -28.41 7.83
CA MET A 1004 1.52 -27.44 8.84
C MET A 1004 1.38 -26.03 8.25
N LYS A 1005 2.21 -25.70 7.26
CA LYS A 1005 2.14 -24.42 6.58
C LYS A 1005 0.99 -24.37 5.57
N LYS A 1006 0.72 -25.46 4.83
CA LYS A 1006 -0.50 -25.64 4.02
C LYS A 1006 -1.75 -25.43 4.89
N GLN A 1007 -1.81 -26.10 6.05
CA GLN A 1007 -2.87 -25.93 7.02
C GLN A 1007 -3.01 -24.48 7.49
N SER A 1008 -1.90 -23.82 7.85
CA SER A 1008 -1.93 -22.42 8.29
C SER A 1008 -2.49 -21.46 7.23
N ILE A 1009 -2.23 -21.70 5.93
CA ILE A 1009 -2.73 -20.86 4.84
C ILE A 1009 -4.25 -21.08 4.66
N ILE A 1010 -4.69 -22.33 4.65
CA ILE A 1010 -6.11 -22.70 4.56
C ILE A 1010 -6.90 -22.19 5.78
N GLU A 1011 -6.30 -22.21 6.97
CA GLU A 1011 -6.92 -21.64 8.16
C GLU A 1011 -7.03 -20.11 8.08
N ARG A 1012 -6.03 -19.42 7.50
CA ARG A 1012 -6.09 -17.98 7.26
C ARG A 1012 -7.15 -17.58 6.23
N SER A 1013 -7.49 -18.45 5.27
CA SER A 1013 -8.64 -18.23 4.36
C SER A 1013 -10.00 -18.53 5.02
N GLY A 1014 -9.98 -18.85 6.31
CA GLY A 1014 -11.16 -18.94 7.18
C GLY A 1014 -11.76 -20.35 7.30
N PHE A 1015 -11.09 -21.39 6.81
CA PHE A 1015 -11.54 -22.78 7.00
C PHE A 1015 -10.98 -23.37 8.30
N LYS A 1016 -11.73 -24.27 8.94
CA LYS A 1016 -11.16 -25.17 9.96
C LYS A 1016 -10.50 -26.33 9.19
N VAL A 1017 -9.25 -26.67 9.50
CA VAL A 1017 -8.58 -27.83 8.91
C VAL A 1017 -8.57 -28.95 9.95
N ASN A 1018 -9.09 -30.11 9.55
CA ASN A 1018 -8.99 -31.33 10.33
C ASN A 1018 -8.14 -32.33 9.55
N ARG A 1019 -7.29 -33.10 10.25
CA ARG A 1019 -6.45 -34.13 9.63
C ARG A 1019 -7.01 -35.51 9.92
N VAL A 1020 -6.92 -36.41 8.95
CA VAL A 1020 -7.21 -37.84 9.11
C VAL A 1020 -6.03 -38.60 8.54
N THR A 1021 -5.46 -39.51 9.33
CA THR A 1021 -4.37 -40.36 8.86
C THR A 1021 -4.92 -41.69 8.37
N TYR A 1022 -4.28 -42.27 7.36
CA TYR A 1022 -4.63 -43.61 6.87
C TYR A 1022 -4.67 -44.65 7.99
N ARG A 1023 -3.66 -44.65 8.86
CA ARG A 1023 -3.56 -45.58 9.98
C ARG A 1023 -4.71 -45.44 10.97
N GLU A 1024 -5.09 -44.22 11.37
CA GLU A 1024 -6.23 -44.00 12.26
C GLU A 1024 -7.54 -44.49 11.65
N TRP A 1025 -7.74 -44.23 10.35
CA TRP A 1025 -8.93 -44.67 9.63
C TRP A 1025 -9.07 -46.20 9.60
N GLN A 1026 -7.96 -46.93 9.36
CA GLN A 1026 -7.94 -48.40 9.38
C GLN A 1026 -8.24 -48.98 10.78
N TYR A 1027 -7.81 -48.32 11.86
CA TYR A 1027 -8.13 -48.77 13.22
C TYR A 1027 -9.60 -48.51 13.59
N SER A 1028 -10.13 -47.32 13.30
CA SER A 1028 -11.52 -46.98 13.57
C SER A 1028 -11.98 -45.77 12.76
N SER A 1029 -12.65 -46.03 11.64
CA SER A 1029 -13.31 -45.00 10.84
C SER A 1029 -14.39 -44.25 11.64
N LYS A 1030 -15.14 -44.95 12.50
CA LYS A 1030 -16.15 -44.34 13.38
C LYS A 1030 -15.55 -43.29 14.33
N ALA A 1031 -14.45 -43.61 15.01
CA ALA A 1031 -13.80 -42.64 15.91
C ALA A 1031 -13.25 -41.43 15.15
N CYS A 1032 -12.78 -41.62 13.92
CA CYS A 1032 -12.36 -40.52 13.04
C CYS A 1032 -13.55 -39.61 12.68
N LEU A 1033 -14.69 -40.19 12.29
CA LEU A 1033 -15.90 -39.45 11.94
C LEU A 1033 -16.48 -38.67 13.14
N ASP A 1034 -16.58 -39.32 14.31
CA ASP A 1034 -17.05 -38.66 15.53
C ASP A 1034 -16.21 -37.43 15.85
N ARG A 1035 -14.88 -37.47 15.62
CA ARG A 1035 -13.99 -36.32 15.81
C ARG A 1035 -14.17 -35.23 14.75
N LEU A 1036 -14.40 -35.60 13.49
CA LEU A 1036 -14.53 -34.67 12.37
C LEU A 1036 -15.80 -33.83 12.44
N LEU A 1037 -16.88 -34.41 12.96
CA LEU A 1037 -18.23 -33.82 12.99
C LEU A 1037 -18.53 -33.02 14.27
N ILE A 1038 -17.53 -32.85 15.15
CA ILE A 1038 -17.54 -31.95 16.32
C ILE A 1038 -16.87 -30.61 15.99
#